data_AF-Q9RBS2-F1
#
_entry.id   AF-Q9RBS2-F1
#
_cell.length_a   1.000
_cell.length_b   1.000
_cell.length_c   1.000
_cell.angle_alpha   90.00
_cell.angle_beta   90.00
_cell.angle_gamma   90.00
#
_symmetry.space_group_name_H-M   'P 1'
#
loop_
_entity.id
_entity.type
_entity.pdbx_description
1 polymer ?
#
loop_
_entity_poly.entity_id
_entity_poly.type
_entity_poly.pdbx_seq_one_letter_code
_entity_poly.pdbx_strand_id
1 'polypeptide(L)'
;MPRDTPQTVPGHSPFWPLFFFTHNNKREARHDLARLSLTLMPILPRLFHRTSRTSSADTQRDARTPPNASPLHGEPGRTPRSRGELGRNLRLRSNAQTSGTPGTPARPQIRASASRTAPSTPQHPQGTEGTRTVPNSPLHNDARVFRERADHTGLSAWRTEMLTRFIEHSRKHGLANDFEQVRVYDRLSRAVDHLKSVLRMSGDSVQLKSLPVPELPDVTFEIAHLKNLETVDCDLHALPATLENLFLLETLSLKGAKNFKALPDAVWRLPALQELKLSETGLKSLPPVGGGSALQRLTIEDSPLEQLPAGFADLDQLASLSLSNTKLEKLSSGIGQLPALKSLSLQDNPKLERLPKSLGQVEELTLIGGRIHALPSASGMSSLQKLTVDNSSLAKLPADFGALGNLAHVSLSNTKLRDLPASIGNLFTLKTLSLQDNPKLGSLPASFGQLSGLQELTLNGNRIHELPSMGGASSLQTLTVDDTALAGLPADFGALRNLAHLSLSNTQLRELPANTGNLHALKTLSLQGNQQLATLPSSLGYLSGLEELTLKNSSVSELPPMGPGSALKTLTVENSPLTSIPADIGIQCERLTQLSLSNTQLRALPSSIGKLSNLKGLTLKNNARLELLSESGVRKLESVRKIDLSGCVRLTGLPSSIGKLPKLRTLDLSGCTGLSMASLPRSLVLPRDGLNVIFPEHLKTDVGNARIQQNPRARLLEGHLERQNEAMNHAMFGDDESVGSMTSVPDNEAGVVSMAFHAKHAYKRLERLRQEAGSSMAAPMRNNDAESMRRALAYAFRSMSDLPTFKKLDNAARSLSYEVQEQLADLVAAPVGQKLVKAIAEGAYGAGRDARAIEQMLPELATRIANHPEIQQLREQAKRYPSSLPPEKLAAKLTPLIQPLWDGTRAVAPMPGQLRQALQDLLVTAEGRQLASEIDRAAHSHRAGDEGKALRGLLPVLAAKIGSDPRVVRVREFVSRHTFGSPQQRAESLAQTLTPVVQELWAQTQAEVAKQGQTPAASPSRQR
;
A
#
# COMPACT_ATOMS: atom_id res chain seq x y z
N MET A 1 -28.16 -21.19 43.58
CA MET A 1 -27.48 -21.99 44.62
C MET A 1 -26.92 -23.25 43.97
N PRO A 2 -25.84 -23.86 44.47
CA PRO A 2 -24.53 -23.23 44.66
C PRO A 2 -23.37 -24.09 44.05
N ARG A 3 -22.17 -23.49 43.88
CA ARG A 3 -20.82 -23.98 44.28
C ARG A 3 -20.35 -25.42 43.87
N ASP A 4 -19.08 -25.70 43.53
CA ASP A 4 -17.80 -24.96 43.64
C ASP A 4 -16.76 -25.32 42.54
N THR A 5 -15.72 -24.49 42.46
CA THR A 5 -14.42 -24.57 41.71
C THR A 5 -13.42 -25.57 42.39
N PRO A 6 -12.06 -25.65 42.16
CA PRO A 6 -11.14 -24.76 41.40
C PRO A 6 -9.84 -25.32 40.70
N GLN A 7 -9.15 -24.40 39.98
CA GLN A 7 -7.66 -24.23 39.79
C GLN A 7 -6.83 -25.31 39.02
N THR A 8 -5.71 -25.03 38.33
CA THR A 8 -4.74 -23.89 38.18
C THR A 8 -4.36 -23.66 36.67
N VAL A 9 -4.30 -22.47 36.02
CA VAL A 9 -3.49 -21.21 36.17
C VAL A 9 -1.97 -21.39 35.90
N PRO A 10 -1.20 -20.50 35.20
CA PRO A 10 -1.47 -19.36 34.27
C PRO A 10 -0.65 -19.35 32.94
N GLY A 11 -0.85 -18.35 32.04
CA GLY A 11 0.00 -18.18 30.83
C GLY A 11 -0.26 -16.98 29.89
N HIS A 12 -0.50 -15.77 30.41
CA HIS A 12 -0.48 -14.44 29.75
C HIS A 12 -0.84 -14.24 28.24
N SER A 13 -1.95 -13.53 28.03
CA SER A 13 -2.07 -12.45 27.02
C SER A 13 -2.52 -11.17 27.76
N PRO A 14 -2.24 -9.94 27.26
CA PRO A 14 -3.25 -9.29 26.40
C PRO A 14 -2.69 -8.28 25.36
N PHE A 15 -3.45 -8.03 24.29
CA PHE A 15 -3.32 -6.80 23.49
C PHE A 15 -4.61 -5.98 23.58
N TRP A 16 -4.49 -4.76 24.11
CA TRP A 16 -5.53 -3.73 24.20
C TRP A 16 -5.18 -2.54 23.27
N PRO A 17 -6.07 -1.56 23.04
CA PRO A 17 -6.39 -1.15 21.66
C PRO A 17 -5.81 0.21 21.21
N LEU A 18 -5.82 0.40 19.89
CA LEU A 18 -5.55 1.68 19.23
C LEU A 18 -6.61 2.74 19.58
N PHE A 19 -6.18 3.80 20.27
CA PHE A 19 -6.96 5.02 20.43
C PHE A 19 -7.03 5.79 19.11
N PHE A 20 -8.24 6.03 18.61
CA PHE A 20 -8.51 7.10 17.66
C PHE A 20 -8.57 8.43 18.41
N PHE A 21 -7.71 9.39 18.08
CA PHE A 21 -8.02 10.80 18.26
C PHE A 21 -7.95 11.55 16.94
N THR A 22 -8.97 12.37 16.72
CA THR A 22 -9.20 13.15 15.51
C THR A 22 -8.62 14.55 15.69
N HIS A 23 -8.04 15.15 14.64
CA HIS A 23 -8.58 16.37 14.02
C HIS A 23 -7.72 16.92 12.87
N ASN A 24 -8.39 17.37 11.81
CA ASN A 24 -7.88 18.41 10.93
C ASN A 24 -7.73 19.70 11.73
N ASN A 25 -6.57 20.37 11.68
CA ASN A 25 -6.41 21.69 11.05
C ASN A 25 -5.11 22.42 11.46
N LYS A 26 -4.58 23.19 10.49
CA LYS A 26 -3.67 24.36 10.61
C LYS A 26 -2.20 24.11 11.04
N ARG A 27 -1.33 24.43 10.05
CA ARG A 27 -0.02 25.12 10.11
C ARG A 27 1.10 24.56 11.00
N GLU A 28 2.24 24.40 10.30
CA GLU A 28 3.62 24.50 10.79
C GLU A 28 4.18 23.36 11.67
N ALA A 29 5.50 23.14 11.50
CA ALA A 29 6.36 22.18 12.21
C ALA A 29 5.98 20.69 12.18
N ARG A 30 6.68 19.92 11.32
CA ARG A 30 7.53 18.76 11.71
C ARG A 30 8.17 18.04 10.51
N HIS A 31 9.45 18.34 10.28
CA HIS A 31 10.42 17.26 10.10
C HIS A 31 10.39 16.37 11.38
N ASP A 32 10.95 15.14 11.33
CA ASP A 32 11.10 14.17 12.45
C ASP A 32 10.12 12.98 12.51
N LEU A 33 9.81 12.33 11.38
CA LEU A 33 9.15 11.01 11.36
C LEU A 33 9.83 9.94 10.47
N ALA A 34 11.01 10.22 9.91
CA ALA A 34 11.79 9.28 9.08
C ALA A 34 12.96 8.60 9.82
N ARG A 35 13.01 8.69 11.16
CA ARG A 35 14.19 8.29 11.98
C ARG A 35 13.93 7.26 13.07
N LEU A 36 12.77 6.61 13.07
CA LEU A 36 12.33 5.66 14.11
C LEU A 36 12.09 4.24 13.58
N SER A 37 12.87 3.80 12.60
CA SER A 37 12.81 2.44 12.05
C SER A 37 14.18 1.78 11.85
N LEU A 38 15.12 1.96 12.78
CA LEU A 38 16.45 1.30 12.73
C LEU A 38 17.13 1.13 14.11
N THR A 39 16.36 0.83 15.16
CA THR A 39 16.91 0.44 16.48
C THR A 39 16.06 -0.64 17.16
N LEU A 40 16.41 -1.91 16.98
CA LEU A 40 16.18 -2.99 17.97
C LEU A 40 16.93 -4.29 17.58
N MET A 41 17.83 -4.72 18.47
CA MET A 41 18.45 -6.05 18.62
C MET A 41 19.45 -6.61 17.58
N PRO A 42 20.73 -6.80 17.99
CA PRO A 42 21.58 -7.91 17.55
C PRO A 42 21.43 -9.14 18.48
N ILE A 43 21.79 -10.35 18.01
CA ILE A 43 22.36 -11.49 18.79
C ILE A 43 22.61 -12.71 17.86
N LEU A 44 23.72 -13.44 18.11
CA LEU A 44 24.24 -14.64 17.41
C LEU A 44 24.87 -14.40 16.00
N PRO A 45 26.19 -14.66 15.89
CA PRO A 45 26.60 -15.89 15.23
C PRO A 45 27.83 -16.58 15.86
N ARG A 46 27.69 -17.82 16.32
CA ARG A 46 28.80 -18.77 16.53
C ARG A 46 28.32 -20.21 16.43
N LEU A 47 28.85 -20.96 15.45
CA LEU A 47 29.45 -22.30 15.62
C LEU A 47 29.98 -22.82 14.26
N PHE A 48 31.09 -23.57 14.32
CA PHE A 48 31.78 -24.28 13.22
C PHE A 48 32.59 -23.47 12.18
N HIS A 49 33.77 -23.01 12.63
CA HIS A 49 35.00 -23.09 11.82
C HIS A 49 36.19 -23.48 12.71
N ARG A 50 36.82 -24.63 12.41
CA ARG A 50 38.17 -25.11 12.80
C ARG A 50 38.26 -26.58 12.32
N THR A 51 39.33 -27.12 11.73
CA THR A 51 40.68 -26.62 11.40
C THR A 51 41.20 -27.31 10.14
N SER A 52 42.04 -26.62 9.36
CA SER A 52 42.87 -27.21 8.30
C SER A 52 44.14 -27.89 8.85
N ARG A 53 44.57 -29.06 8.30
CA ARG A 53 45.98 -29.33 7.91
C ARG A 53 46.20 -30.75 7.29
N THR A 54 46.77 -30.73 6.08
CA THR A 54 47.84 -31.59 5.50
C THR A 54 47.76 -33.13 5.42
N SER A 55 48.02 -33.59 4.17
CA SER A 55 48.86 -34.71 3.71
C SER A 55 48.40 -36.18 3.79
N SER A 56 48.13 -36.70 2.58
CA SER A 56 48.74 -37.89 1.94
C SER A 56 48.37 -39.32 2.32
N ALA A 57 48.16 -40.09 1.24
CA ALA A 57 48.55 -41.49 1.02
C ALA A 57 47.61 -42.64 1.50
N ASP A 58 46.96 -43.20 0.49
CA ASP A 58 47.10 -44.61 0.06
C ASP A 58 46.14 -45.74 0.49
N THR A 59 45.48 -46.24 -0.57
CA THR A 59 45.25 -47.64 -0.97
C THR A 59 44.17 -48.52 -0.32
N GLN A 60 43.19 -48.85 -1.18
CA GLN A 60 42.72 -50.20 -1.54
C GLN A 60 42.34 -51.20 -0.42
N ARG A 61 41.09 -51.69 -0.45
CA ARG A 61 40.69 -52.89 -1.23
C ARG A 61 39.18 -53.22 -1.09
N ASP A 62 38.59 -53.65 -2.21
CA ASP A 62 37.79 -54.88 -2.44
C ASP A 62 36.80 -55.40 -1.38
N ALA A 63 35.63 -56.00 -1.71
CA ALA A 63 34.85 -56.16 -2.95
C ALA A 63 33.50 -56.89 -2.64
N ARG A 64 32.72 -57.20 -3.69
CA ARG A 64 31.66 -58.26 -3.80
C ARG A 64 30.15 -57.87 -3.78
N THR A 65 29.72 -57.32 -4.91
CA THR A 65 28.64 -57.79 -5.85
C THR A 65 27.25 -58.37 -5.42
N PRO A 66 26.16 -58.10 -6.22
CA PRO A 66 24.77 -58.60 -6.06
C PRO A 66 24.46 -59.76 -7.06
N PRO A 67 23.23 -60.07 -7.61
CA PRO A 67 22.36 -59.20 -8.45
C PRO A 67 20.81 -59.54 -8.45
N ASN A 68 20.11 -59.23 -9.57
CA ASN A 68 18.76 -59.66 -10.07
C ASN A 68 17.48 -58.94 -9.58
N ALA A 69 16.47 -58.61 -10.43
CA ALA A 69 16.29 -58.84 -11.89
C ALA A 69 15.49 -57.70 -12.60
N SER A 70 15.52 -57.69 -13.95
CA SER A 70 14.92 -56.69 -14.87
C SER A 70 13.84 -57.37 -15.79
N PRO A 71 13.56 -56.99 -17.07
CA PRO A 71 13.33 -55.71 -17.78
C PRO A 71 12.02 -55.74 -18.67
N LEU A 72 12.06 -55.13 -19.89
CA LEU A 72 11.18 -55.21 -21.11
C LEU A 72 10.21 -54.01 -21.30
N HIS A 73 10.01 -53.34 -22.46
CA HIS A 73 10.62 -53.26 -23.82
C HIS A 73 10.45 -51.79 -24.33
N GLY A 74 11.36 -51.12 -25.06
CA GLY A 74 11.54 -51.12 -26.54
C GLY A 74 10.67 -50.05 -27.26
N GLU A 75 11.06 -49.25 -28.28
CA GLU A 75 12.34 -48.91 -28.95
C GLU A 75 12.19 -47.52 -29.68
N PRO A 76 13.26 -46.86 -30.21
CA PRO A 76 13.23 -45.47 -30.71
C PRO A 76 13.30 -45.29 -32.25
N GLY A 77 13.07 -44.07 -32.77
CA GLY A 77 13.17 -43.80 -34.23
C GLY A 77 13.38 -42.35 -34.71
N ARG A 78 14.61 -42.07 -35.16
CA ARG A 78 15.03 -41.12 -36.24
C ARG A 78 14.94 -39.58 -36.05
N THR A 79 16.13 -38.98 -35.90
CA THR A 79 16.50 -37.68 -36.51
C THR A 79 16.93 -37.87 -37.98
N PRO A 80 17.11 -36.77 -38.73
CA PRO A 80 18.36 -36.64 -39.49
C PRO A 80 19.08 -35.29 -39.30
N ARG A 81 20.37 -35.27 -39.68
CA ARG A 81 21.31 -34.15 -39.57
C ARG A 81 21.59 -33.49 -40.93
N SER A 82 21.96 -32.21 -40.89
CA SER A 82 23.02 -31.58 -41.71
C SER A 82 23.53 -30.39 -40.89
N ARG A 83 24.80 -30.18 -40.53
CA ARG A 83 26.14 -30.67 -40.97
C ARG A 83 26.63 -30.12 -42.32
N GLY A 84 27.34 -28.99 -42.21
CA GLY A 84 28.27 -28.37 -43.16
C GLY A 84 28.91 -27.20 -42.37
N GLU A 85 30.12 -27.31 -41.80
CA GLU A 85 31.47 -27.43 -42.36
C GLU A 85 32.24 -26.10 -42.40
N LEU A 86 33.25 -26.04 -41.53
CA LEU A 86 34.61 -25.51 -41.74
C LEU A 86 34.84 -24.55 -42.93
N GLY A 87 35.17 -23.29 -42.62
CA GLY A 87 35.56 -22.28 -43.61
C GLY A 87 36.50 -21.22 -43.03
N ARG A 88 37.79 -21.57 -42.98
CA ARG A 88 38.96 -20.70 -42.74
C ARG A 88 38.98 -19.44 -43.62
N ASN A 89 39.57 -18.37 -43.04
CA ASN A 89 40.41 -17.34 -43.69
C ASN A 89 39.94 -16.70 -45.00
N LEU A 90 39.74 -15.38 -44.99
CA LEU A 90 40.18 -14.51 -46.10
C LEU A 90 40.40 -13.05 -45.66
N ARG A 91 41.59 -12.52 -45.96
CA ARG A 91 41.96 -11.10 -45.82
C ARG A 91 41.61 -10.35 -47.11
N LEU A 92 40.82 -9.29 -47.04
CA LEU A 92 40.72 -8.18 -48.01
C LEU A 92 40.38 -6.93 -47.17
N ARG A 93 41.15 -5.83 -47.03
CA ARG A 93 42.11 -5.10 -47.88
C ARG A 93 41.47 -4.31 -49.05
N SER A 94 41.00 -3.11 -48.73
CA SER A 94 41.10 -1.87 -49.53
C SER A 94 40.86 -0.69 -48.55
N ASN A 95 41.74 0.30 -48.36
CA ASN A 95 42.40 1.30 -49.23
C ASN A 95 41.51 2.47 -49.68
N ALA A 96 41.54 3.56 -48.90
CA ALA A 96 41.61 4.98 -49.30
C ALA A 96 42.01 5.77 -48.02
N GLN A 97 43.16 6.46 -47.93
CA GLN A 97 43.42 7.83 -48.41
C GLN A 97 42.47 8.86 -47.75
N THR A 98 42.87 9.99 -47.15
CA THR A 98 44.12 10.81 -47.04
C THR A 98 43.83 11.91 -45.98
N SER A 99 44.73 12.71 -45.36
CA SER A 99 46.19 12.91 -45.38
C SER A 99 46.60 13.95 -44.31
N GLY A 100 47.79 13.83 -43.72
CA GLY A 100 48.58 14.96 -43.14
C GLY A 100 48.21 15.45 -41.73
N THR A 101 49.14 15.93 -40.90
CA THR A 101 50.63 15.97 -41.02
C THR A 101 51.28 16.12 -39.62
N PRO A 102 52.57 15.75 -39.42
CA PRO A 102 53.19 15.56 -38.09
C PRO A 102 54.23 16.64 -37.69
N GLY A 103 54.77 16.58 -36.47
CA GLY A 103 55.98 17.34 -36.10
C GLY A 103 56.43 17.32 -34.62
N THR A 104 57.39 16.46 -34.28
CA THR A 104 58.48 16.73 -33.31
C THR A 104 59.43 17.81 -33.88
N PRO A 105 60.40 18.46 -33.16
CA PRO A 105 61.24 17.92 -32.06
C PRO A 105 61.74 18.94 -30.98
N ALA A 106 62.75 18.49 -30.21
CA ALA A 106 63.95 19.24 -29.76
C ALA A 106 63.96 20.14 -28.50
N ARG A 107 65.07 19.95 -27.76
CA ARG A 107 65.71 20.77 -26.71
C ARG A 107 65.91 22.24 -27.14
N PRO A 108 66.05 23.17 -26.17
CA PRO A 108 67.41 23.65 -25.91
C PRO A 108 67.81 23.73 -24.43
N GLN A 109 69.12 23.70 -24.19
CA GLN A 109 69.77 24.18 -22.96
C GLN A 109 69.90 25.72 -23.01
N ILE A 110 70.21 26.39 -21.90
CA ILE A 110 71.42 27.26 -21.72
C ILE A 110 71.35 28.12 -20.44
N ARG A 111 72.44 28.07 -19.65
CA ARG A 111 72.96 28.98 -18.59
C ARG A 111 72.03 29.31 -17.38
N ALA A 112 72.41 29.02 -16.13
CA ALA A 112 73.57 29.48 -15.33
C ALA A 112 73.41 30.95 -14.84
N SER A 113 73.76 31.32 -13.61
CA SER A 113 74.92 30.85 -12.81
C SER A 113 74.74 31.05 -11.29
N ALA A 114 75.56 30.33 -10.48
CA ALA A 114 76.28 30.78 -9.25
C ALA A 114 75.51 31.48 -8.09
N SER A 115 75.85 31.31 -6.80
CA SER A 115 76.92 30.53 -6.12
C SER A 115 76.75 30.53 -4.59
N ARG A 116 77.27 29.48 -3.92
CA ARG A 116 78.00 29.43 -2.60
C ARG A 116 77.48 30.33 -1.46
N THR A 117 77.19 29.82 -0.25
CA THR A 117 78.18 29.22 0.69
C THR A 117 77.54 28.31 1.76
N ALA A 118 78.31 27.30 2.21
CA ALA A 118 78.06 26.45 3.40
C ALA A 118 78.83 27.05 4.63
N PRO A 119 79.21 26.37 5.77
CA PRO A 119 79.33 24.92 6.01
C PRO A 119 79.14 24.37 7.47
N SER A 120 79.44 23.07 7.63
CA SER A 120 80.17 22.42 8.76
C SER A 120 79.47 21.78 9.98
N THR A 121 79.51 20.44 9.92
CA THR A 121 79.56 19.36 10.94
C THR A 121 80.70 19.50 11.99
N PRO A 122 80.82 18.64 13.04
CA PRO A 122 81.56 17.35 12.90
C PRO A 122 81.17 16.12 13.79
N GLN A 123 81.27 14.92 13.18
CA GLN A 123 81.88 13.63 13.63
C GLN A 123 81.52 13.01 15.02
N HIS A 124 81.00 11.76 15.15
CA HIS A 124 81.61 10.40 14.97
C HIS A 124 82.77 10.05 15.94
N PRO A 125 83.03 8.76 16.34
CA PRO A 125 82.71 7.52 15.61
C PRO A 125 82.13 6.29 16.39
N GLN A 126 81.49 5.41 15.61
CA GLN A 126 81.46 3.93 15.58
C GLN A 126 81.89 3.05 16.79
N GLY A 127 81.05 2.05 17.10
CA GLY A 127 81.35 0.82 17.83
C GLY A 127 80.30 -0.26 17.52
N THR A 128 80.72 -1.50 17.24
CA THR A 128 79.91 -2.55 16.56
C THR A 128 79.21 -3.54 17.50
N GLU A 129 78.08 -4.08 17.01
CA GLU A 129 77.47 -5.41 17.27
C GLU A 129 77.37 -5.95 18.71
N GLY A 130 76.13 -6.23 19.16
CA GLY A 130 75.88 -6.96 20.40
C GLY A 130 74.40 -7.17 20.72
N THR A 131 73.82 -8.28 20.26
CA THR A 131 72.44 -8.67 20.61
C THR A 131 72.31 -9.09 22.08
N ARG A 132 71.46 -8.43 22.89
CA ARG A 132 70.61 -9.08 23.92
C ARG A 132 69.62 -8.16 24.68
N THR A 133 68.34 -8.55 24.58
CA THR A 133 67.32 -8.64 25.65
C THR A 133 67.15 -7.52 26.70
N VAL A 134 65.92 -6.98 26.71
CA VAL A 134 65.26 -6.12 27.72
C VAL A 134 65.32 -6.67 29.16
N PRO A 135 65.31 -5.79 30.17
CA PRO A 135 64.56 -6.08 31.40
C PRO A 135 63.64 -4.93 31.89
N ASN A 136 62.34 -5.23 31.91
CA ASN A 136 61.29 -4.88 32.90
C ASN A 136 61.14 -3.45 33.47
N SER A 137 59.99 -2.82 33.16
CA SER A 137 59.44 -1.65 33.87
C SER A 137 58.56 -2.04 35.07
N PRO A 138 58.65 -1.36 36.23
CA PRO A 138 57.81 -1.64 37.40
C PRO A 138 56.56 -0.74 37.47
N LEU A 139 55.46 -1.15 36.82
CA LEU A 139 54.16 -0.44 36.86
C LEU A 139 53.23 -0.90 38.01
N HIS A 140 53.75 -1.55 39.06
CA HIS A 140 52.93 -2.31 40.02
C HIS A 140 52.68 -1.65 41.38
N ASN A 141 53.12 -0.40 41.60
CA ASN A 141 52.99 0.30 42.90
C ASN A 141 52.00 1.49 42.92
N ASP A 142 51.46 1.92 41.78
CA ASP A 142 50.79 3.22 41.70
C ASP A 142 49.31 3.24 42.14
N ALA A 143 48.70 2.14 42.58
CA ALA A 143 47.30 2.16 43.03
C ALA A 143 47.04 3.10 44.23
N ARG A 144 48.09 3.40 45.02
CA ARG A 144 48.06 4.41 46.09
C ARG A 144 48.41 5.81 45.55
N VAL A 145 49.41 5.89 44.67
CA VAL A 145 49.87 7.13 44.02
C VAL A 145 48.77 7.76 43.16
N PHE A 146 48.06 6.98 42.32
CA PHE A 146 46.91 7.45 41.55
C PHE A 146 45.74 7.90 42.42
N ARG A 147 45.54 7.28 43.61
CA ARG A 147 44.46 7.66 44.52
C ARG A 147 44.71 9.05 45.14
N GLU A 148 45.97 9.34 45.49
CA GLU A 148 46.40 10.68 45.94
C GLU A 148 46.43 11.67 44.76
N ARG A 149 46.94 11.26 43.59
CA ARG A 149 47.04 12.11 42.38
C ARG A 149 45.68 12.52 41.82
N ALA A 150 44.65 11.67 41.92
CA ALA A 150 43.28 11.96 41.47
C ALA A 150 42.67 13.20 42.14
N ASP A 151 42.97 13.43 43.42
CA ASP A 151 42.44 14.57 44.16
C ASP A 151 43.26 15.87 43.91
N HIS A 152 44.44 15.75 43.29
CA HIS A 152 45.28 16.85 42.81
C HIS A 152 45.13 17.17 41.31
N THR A 153 44.22 16.50 40.58
CA THR A 153 44.01 16.65 39.12
C THR A 153 43.54 18.03 38.63
N GLY A 154 43.23 18.98 39.51
CA GLY A 154 42.63 20.25 39.11
C GLY A 154 41.19 20.14 38.58
N LEU A 155 40.56 18.96 38.51
CA LEU A 155 39.15 18.81 38.09
C LEU A 155 38.16 19.64 38.94
N SER A 156 38.47 19.82 40.23
CA SER A 156 37.72 20.71 41.12
C SER A 156 37.88 22.19 40.75
N ALA A 157 39.08 22.60 40.33
CA ALA A 157 39.35 23.94 39.80
C ALA A 157 38.65 24.13 38.45
N TRP A 158 38.76 23.18 37.51
CA TRP A 158 38.06 23.22 36.21
C TRP A 158 36.54 23.35 36.37
N ARG A 159 35.90 22.57 37.26
CA ARG A 159 34.48 22.75 37.57
C ARG A 159 34.16 24.17 38.04
N THR A 160 35.00 24.71 38.94
CA THR A 160 34.80 26.03 39.54
C THR A 160 35.00 27.14 38.51
N GLU A 161 36.00 27.00 37.64
CA GLU A 161 36.26 27.90 36.52
C GLU A 161 35.12 27.85 35.49
N MET A 162 34.72 26.67 35.04
CA MET A 162 33.64 26.52 34.05
C MET A 162 32.28 27.00 34.61
N LEU A 163 32.02 26.78 35.90
CA LEU A 163 30.87 27.39 36.58
C LEU A 163 30.98 28.93 36.59
N THR A 164 32.16 29.48 36.88
CA THR A 164 32.39 30.93 36.88
C THR A 164 32.18 31.53 35.49
N ARG A 165 32.78 30.93 34.44
CA ARG A 165 32.55 31.31 33.04
C ARG A 165 31.07 31.20 32.64
N PHE A 166 30.35 30.16 33.09
CA PHE A 166 28.92 30.01 32.86
C PHE A 166 28.09 31.10 33.57
N ILE A 167 28.43 31.46 34.80
CA ILE A 167 27.77 32.55 35.55
C ILE A 167 28.04 33.90 34.89
N GLU A 168 29.27 34.17 34.46
CA GLU A 168 29.63 35.39 33.72
C GLU A 168 28.88 35.50 32.39
N HIS A 169 28.83 34.40 31.62
CA HIS A 169 28.05 34.35 30.38
C HIS A 169 26.55 34.56 30.65
N SER A 170 26.00 33.89 31.65
CA SER A 170 24.59 34.02 32.05
C SER A 170 24.25 35.44 32.49
N ARG A 171 25.14 36.11 33.25
CA ARG A 171 25.01 37.53 33.60
C ARG A 171 25.06 38.44 32.36
N LYS A 172 26.03 38.21 31.47
CA LYS A 172 26.21 39.00 30.23
C LYS A 172 25.02 38.92 29.28
N HIS A 173 24.32 37.78 29.25
CA HIS A 173 23.15 37.55 28.40
C HIS A 173 21.80 37.72 29.12
N GLY A 174 21.78 38.14 30.40
CA GLY A 174 20.54 38.32 31.16
C GLY A 174 19.80 37.01 31.51
N LEU A 175 20.48 35.87 31.39
CA LEU A 175 19.96 34.51 31.62
C LEU A 175 20.15 34.03 33.07
N ALA A 176 20.45 34.94 34.00
CA ALA A 176 20.72 34.64 35.40
C ALA A 176 19.44 34.22 36.14
N ASN A 177 19.09 32.94 36.04
CA ASN A 177 18.26 32.26 37.03
C ASN A 177 19.13 31.33 37.89
N ASP A 178 18.77 31.14 39.16
CA ASP A 178 19.57 30.31 40.07
C ASP A 178 19.37 28.81 39.80
N PHE A 179 18.24 28.43 39.20
CA PHE A 179 17.91 27.04 38.87
C PHE A 179 18.81 26.43 37.79
N GLU A 180 19.15 27.16 36.72
CA GLU A 180 20.10 26.69 35.71
C GLU A 180 21.53 26.74 36.24
N GLN A 181 21.91 27.71 37.08
CA GLN A 181 23.21 27.67 37.78
C GLN A 181 23.35 26.38 38.61
N VAL A 182 22.31 25.98 39.35
CA VAL A 182 22.27 24.70 40.09
C VAL A 182 22.30 23.49 39.13
N ARG A 183 21.54 23.50 38.03
CA ARG A 183 21.55 22.41 37.03
C ARG A 183 22.90 22.25 36.34
N VAL A 184 23.56 23.36 36.00
CA VAL A 184 24.89 23.36 35.38
C VAL A 184 25.94 22.90 36.38
N TYR A 185 25.88 23.37 37.64
CA TYR A 185 26.74 22.88 38.70
C TYR A 185 26.60 21.37 38.93
N ASP A 186 25.36 20.85 38.91
CA ASP A 186 25.08 19.42 39.04
C ASP A 186 25.60 18.62 37.83
N ARG A 187 25.38 19.07 36.59
CA ARG A 187 25.94 18.43 35.39
C ARG A 187 27.47 18.43 35.38
N LEU A 188 28.10 19.55 35.73
CA LEU A 188 29.56 19.66 35.85
C LEU A 188 30.09 18.78 36.99
N SER A 189 29.39 18.70 38.11
CA SER A 189 29.78 17.81 39.22
C SER A 189 29.66 16.35 38.81
N ARG A 190 28.57 15.93 38.16
CA ARG A 190 28.41 14.58 37.60
C ARG A 190 29.49 14.25 36.55
N ALA A 191 29.91 15.20 35.72
CA ALA A 191 31.05 15.01 34.82
C ALA A 191 32.38 14.85 35.56
N VAL A 192 32.65 15.68 36.57
CA VAL A 192 33.85 15.55 37.41
C VAL A 192 33.85 14.24 38.18
N ASP A 193 32.71 13.79 38.71
CA ASP A 193 32.61 12.52 39.43
C ASP A 193 32.77 11.33 38.48
N HIS A 194 32.26 11.42 37.24
CA HIS A 194 32.51 10.41 36.21
C HIS A 194 34.00 10.37 35.81
N LEU A 195 34.63 11.51 35.54
CA LEU A 195 36.07 11.59 35.22
C LEU A 195 36.93 11.10 36.39
N LYS A 196 36.62 11.50 37.64
CA LYS A 196 37.27 10.97 38.85
C LYS A 196 37.06 9.47 39.00
N SER A 197 35.88 8.95 38.69
CA SER A 197 35.61 7.51 38.71
C SER A 197 36.48 6.79 37.68
N VAL A 198 36.55 7.28 36.44
CA VAL A 198 37.40 6.72 35.38
C VAL A 198 38.88 6.74 35.77
N LEU A 199 39.37 7.85 36.34
CA LEU A 199 40.74 7.98 36.86
C LEU A 199 41.03 7.05 38.06
N ARG A 200 40.10 6.91 39.00
CA ARG A 200 40.26 6.07 40.21
C ARG A 200 40.10 4.57 39.93
N MET A 201 39.31 4.20 38.93
CA MET A 201 38.94 2.81 38.61
C MET A 201 39.63 2.28 37.35
N SER A 202 40.52 3.05 36.71
CA SER A 202 41.11 2.73 35.39
C SER A 202 40.05 2.36 34.35
N GLY A 203 38.98 3.15 34.28
CA GLY A 203 37.91 2.96 33.30
C GLY A 203 38.39 3.24 31.87
N ASP A 204 37.87 2.49 30.91
CA ASP A 204 38.23 2.61 29.48
C ASP A 204 37.18 3.37 28.65
N SER A 205 36.12 3.89 29.30
CA SER A 205 35.01 4.58 28.63
C SER A 205 34.58 5.82 29.40
N VAL A 206 34.50 6.95 28.69
CA VAL A 206 33.99 8.23 29.18
C VAL A 206 32.77 8.61 28.35
N GLN A 207 31.61 8.71 29.01
CA GLN A 207 30.39 9.28 28.42
C GLN A 207 30.06 10.61 29.09
N LEU A 208 30.12 11.71 28.34
CA LEU A 208 29.74 13.04 28.82
C LEU A 208 28.45 13.49 28.15
N LYS A 209 27.47 13.94 28.94
CA LYS A 209 26.13 14.26 28.45
C LYS A 209 25.67 15.64 28.91
N SER A 210 25.15 16.43 27.99
CA SER A 210 24.50 17.72 28.23
C SER A 210 25.36 18.77 28.95
N LEU A 211 26.69 18.74 28.78
CA LEU A 211 27.62 19.66 29.43
C LEU A 211 27.66 21.02 28.70
N PRO A 212 27.41 22.15 29.38
CA PRO A 212 27.44 23.48 28.78
C PRO A 212 28.86 24.07 28.86
N VAL A 213 29.83 23.37 28.28
CA VAL A 213 31.25 23.79 28.28
C VAL A 213 31.83 23.74 26.88
N PRO A 214 32.57 24.80 26.47
CA PRO A 214 33.16 24.87 25.13
C PRO A 214 34.32 23.88 24.94
N GLU A 215 34.97 23.46 26.03
CA GLU A 215 36.19 22.65 26.04
C GLU A 215 36.09 21.58 27.15
N LEU A 216 36.64 20.40 26.89
CA LEU A 216 36.82 19.34 27.89
C LEU A 216 38.03 19.66 28.78
N PRO A 217 38.08 19.18 30.05
CA PRO A 217 39.25 19.41 30.90
C PRO A 217 40.48 18.69 30.34
N ASP A 218 41.67 19.29 30.48
CA ASP A 218 42.94 18.70 30.01
C ASP A 218 43.13 17.27 30.54
N VAL A 219 42.70 17.02 31.79
CA VAL A 219 42.73 15.71 32.45
C VAL A 219 41.98 14.62 31.66
N THR A 220 40.95 14.95 30.87
CA THR A 220 40.27 13.98 29.98
C THR A 220 41.23 13.41 28.93
N PHE A 221 42.25 14.17 28.54
CA PHE A 221 43.27 13.77 27.58
C PHE A 221 44.53 13.18 28.23
N GLU A 222 44.64 13.24 29.56
CA GLU A 222 45.67 12.53 30.33
C GLU A 222 45.29 11.08 30.67
N ILE A 223 44.05 10.65 30.37
CA ILE A 223 43.55 9.29 30.63
C ILE A 223 44.13 8.29 29.61
N ALA A 224 45.40 7.91 29.79
CA ALA A 224 46.13 7.03 28.88
C ALA A 224 45.46 5.66 28.61
N HIS A 225 44.51 5.23 29.45
CA HIS A 225 43.75 3.98 29.31
C HIS A 225 42.39 4.12 28.61
N LEU A 226 42.00 5.34 28.19
CA LEU A 226 40.70 5.60 27.59
C LEU A 226 40.58 4.99 26.18
N LYS A 227 39.64 4.06 26.00
CA LYS A 227 39.29 3.43 24.71
C LYS A 227 38.09 4.07 24.02
N ASN A 228 37.12 4.57 24.78
CA ASN A 228 35.89 5.12 24.22
C ASN A 228 35.61 6.51 24.80
N LEU A 229 35.48 7.51 23.93
CA LEU A 229 35.07 8.86 24.31
C LEU A 229 33.79 9.22 23.55
N GLU A 230 32.68 9.32 24.27
CA GLU A 230 31.38 9.71 23.73
C GLU A 230 30.91 11.01 24.39
N THR A 231 30.55 11.99 23.57
CA THR A 231 29.84 13.19 24.02
C THR A 231 28.47 13.24 23.37
N VAL A 232 27.43 13.55 24.16
CA VAL A 232 26.04 13.69 23.70
C VAL A 232 25.46 15.01 24.19
N ASP A 233 25.03 15.86 23.28
CA ASP A 233 24.43 17.19 23.55
C ASP A 233 25.33 18.10 24.41
N CYS A 234 26.65 17.93 24.34
CA CYS A 234 27.61 18.84 24.97
C CYS A 234 27.83 20.07 24.08
N ASP A 235 27.96 21.25 24.68
CA ASP A 235 28.19 22.53 23.99
C ASP A 235 29.66 22.70 23.56
N LEU A 236 30.26 21.61 23.08
CA LEU A 236 31.66 21.51 22.75
C LEU A 236 31.96 22.35 21.51
N HIS A 237 32.93 23.27 21.61
CA HIS A 237 33.37 24.13 20.51
C HIS A 237 34.54 23.52 19.73
N ALA A 238 35.47 22.87 20.44
CA ALA A 238 36.68 22.25 19.90
C ALA A 238 37.16 21.08 20.77
N LEU A 239 38.03 20.22 20.21
CA LEU A 239 38.89 19.31 20.98
C LEU A 239 40.33 19.85 20.93
N PRO A 240 41.07 19.86 22.06
CA PRO A 240 42.46 20.33 22.09
C PRO A 240 43.41 19.34 21.39
N ALA A 241 44.60 19.84 21.03
CA ALA A 241 45.65 19.02 20.42
C ALA A 241 46.14 17.88 21.33
N THR A 242 46.01 18.03 22.66
CA THR A 242 46.30 17.01 23.68
C THR A 242 45.52 15.71 23.50
N LEU A 243 44.49 15.68 22.65
CA LEU A 243 43.84 14.46 22.15
C LEU A 243 44.87 13.38 21.73
N GLU A 244 46.02 13.75 21.16
CA GLU A 244 47.06 12.80 20.74
C GLU A 244 47.65 11.93 21.87
N ASN A 245 47.48 12.33 23.14
CA ASN A 245 47.88 11.55 24.31
C ASN A 245 47.00 10.31 24.58
N LEU A 246 45.83 10.20 23.92
CA LEU A 246 44.90 9.09 24.10
C LEU A 246 45.26 7.89 23.22
N PHE A 247 46.47 7.34 23.41
CA PHE A 247 47.05 6.28 22.57
C PHE A 247 46.20 5.01 22.44
N LEU A 248 45.27 4.76 23.38
CA LEU A 248 44.38 3.60 23.39
C LEU A 248 42.95 3.90 22.90
N LEU A 249 42.64 5.12 22.44
CA LEU A 249 41.30 5.50 22.01
C LEU A 249 40.88 4.76 20.73
N GLU A 250 39.95 3.82 20.86
CA GLU A 250 39.37 3.01 19.78
C GLU A 250 38.16 3.68 19.12
N THR A 251 37.32 4.37 19.91
CA THR A 251 36.11 5.05 19.43
C THR A 251 36.03 6.50 19.91
N LEU A 252 35.80 7.43 18.98
CA LEU A 252 35.43 8.82 19.28
C LEU A 252 34.04 9.10 18.69
N SER A 253 33.10 9.51 19.54
CA SER A 253 31.71 9.80 19.15
C SER A 253 31.26 11.16 19.67
N LEU A 254 30.98 12.10 18.76
CA LEU A 254 30.43 13.42 19.09
C LEU A 254 29.01 13.50 18.52
N LYS A 255 28.01 13.55 19.40
CA LYS A 255 26.60 13.71 19.03
C LYS A 255 26.02 15.01 19.60
N GLY A 256 25.28 15.77 18.79
CA GLY A 256 24.53 16.96 19.24
C GLY A 256 25.40 18.18 19.54
N ALA A 257 26.71 18.13 19.26
CA ALA A 257 27.66 19.21 19.48
C ALA A 257 27.55 20.29 18.39
N LYS A 258 26.44 21.04 18.39
CA LYS A 258 26.06 21.98 17.32
C LYS A 258 27.01 23.16 17.15
N ASN A 259 27.73 23.54 18.21
CA ASN A 259 28.76 24.58 18.18
C ASN A 259 30.17 24.05 17.83
N PHE A 260 30.33 22.73 17.65
CA PHE A 260 31.60 22.10 17.30
C PHE A 260 32.01 22.43 15.88
N LYS A 261 33.02 23.30 15.71
CA LYS A 261 33.38 23.88 14.40
C LYS A 261 34.59 23.22 13.74
N ALA A 262 35.50 22.66 14.54
CA ALA A 262 36.75 22.08 14.06
C ALA A 262 37.15 20.86 14.88
N LEU A 263 37.61 19.83 14.19
CA LEU A 263 38.26 18.64 14.74
C LEU A 263 39.78 18.84 14.59
N PRO A 264 40.63 18.51 15.58
CA PRO A 264 42.07 18.72 15.50
C PRO A 264 42.77 17.64 14.66
N ASP A 265 43.82 18.01 13.92
CA ASP A 265 44.67 17.11 13.12
C ASP A 265 45.20 15.89 13.93
N ALA A 266 45.35 16.07 15.24
CA ALA A 266 45.70 15.03 16.20
C ALA A 266 44.81 13.77 16.11
N VAL A 267 43.54 13.92 15.72
CA VAL A 267 42.58 12.80 15.60
C VAL A 267 43.05 11.71 14.63
N TRP A 268 43.77 12.09 13.57
CA TRP A 268 44.25 11.14 12.56
C TRP A 268 45.46 10.34 13.03
N ARG A 269 46.23 10.89 13.99
CA ARG A 269 47.47 10.29 14.54
C ARG A 269 47.20 9.27 15.65
N LEU A 270 45.96 9.15 16.12
CA LEU A 270 45.58 8.21 17.17
C LEU A 270 45.80 6.76 16.70
N PRO A 271 46.75 6.01 17.29
CA PRO A 271 47.18 4.72 16.74
C PRO A 271 46.17 3.59 16.95
N ALA A 272 45.19 3.78 17.83
CA ALA A 272 44.12 2.83 18.13
C ALA A 272 42.76 3.18 17.51
N LEU A 273 42.57 4.40 16.96
CA LEU A 273 41.24 4.90 16.60
C LEU A 273 40.67 4.14 15.39
N GLN A 274 39.68 3.29 15.64
CA GLN A 274 39.00 2.49 14.62
C GLN A 274 37.70 3.13 14.15
N GLU A 275 37.01 3.90 14.99
CA GLU A 275 35.69 4.43 14.67
C GLU A 275 35.50 5.89 15.11
N LEU A 276 35.09 6.73 14.15
CA LEU A 276 34.78 8.13 14.34
C LEU A 276 33.32 8.40 13.93
N LYS A 277 32.51 8.86 14.89
CA LYS A 277 31.09 9.19 14.71
C LYS A 277 30.85 10.67 14.99
N LEU A 278 30.30 11.39 14.02
CA LEU A 278 29.98 12.82 14.10
C LEU A 278 28.53 13.03 13.68
N SER A 279 27.61 13.09 14.65
CA SER A 279 26.17 13.28 14.39
C SER A 279 25.70 14.62 14.93
N GLU A 280 24.93 15.38 14.14
CA GLU A 280 24.35 16.67 14.54
C GLU A 280 25.40 17.72 15.00
N THR A 281 26.59 17.73 14.37
CA THR A 281 27.69 18.64 14.72
C THR A 281 27.66 19.93 13.89
N GLY A 282 28.34 20.99 14.36
CA GLY A 282 28.53 22.23 13.60
C GLY A 282 29.58 22.18 12.47
N LEU A 283 30.13 20.99 12.21
CA LEU A 283 31.36 20.81 11.43
C LEU A 283 31.14 21.01 9.93
N LYS A 284 31.80 22.03 9.36
CA LYS A 284 31.78 22.35 7.92
C LYS A 284 32.86 21.65 7.11
N SER A 285 34.00 21.36 7.74
CA SER A 285 35.18 20.78 7.11
C SER A 285 35.94 19.93 8.13
N LEU A 286 36.53 18.84 7.68
CA LEU A 286 37.46 18.05 8.48
C LEU A 286 38.91 18.59 8.34
N PRO A 287 39.77 18.39 9.34
CA PRO A 287 41.21 18.69 9.25
C PRO A 287 41.89 17.86 8.15
N PRO A 288 42.96 18.37 7.51
CA PRO A 288 43.77 17.59 6.57
C PRO A 288 44.29 16.30 7.20
N VAL A 289 44.27 15.20 6.43
CA VAL A 289 44.84 13.92 6.87
C VAL A 289 46.34 13.94 6.60
N GLY A 290 47.14 13.60 7.61
CA GLY A 290 48.60 13.61 7.58
C GLY A 290 49.27 12.24 7.40
N GLY A 291 48.53 11.25 6.89
CA GLY A 291 48.94 9.85 6.77
C GLY A 291 48.91 9.04 8.09
N GLY A 292 48.83 7.71 7.98
CA GLY A 292 49.07 6.79 9.10
C GLY A 292 47.90 6.53 10.06
N SER A 293 46.64 6.76 9.64
CA SER A 293 45.48 6.57 10.52
C SER A 293 45.01 5.12 10.60
N ALA A 294 44.64 4.66 11.81
CA ALA A 294 44.04 3.35 12.07
C ALA A 294 42.53 3.25 11.76
N LEU A 295 41.91 4.34 11.28
CA LEU A 295 40.47 4.50 11.17
C LEU A 295 39.83 3.50 10.18
N GLN A 296 38.88 2.71 10.67
CA GLN A 296 38.15 1.70 9.89
C GLN A 296 36.73 2.13 9.52
N ARG A 297 36.08 2.97 10.35
CA ARG A 297 34.70 3.42 10.17
C ARG A 297 34.58 4.92 10.40
N LEU A 298 34.05 5.63 9.41
CA LEU A 298 33.70 7.05 9.51
C LEU A 298 32.22 7.24 9.23
N THR A 299 31.49 7.74 10.22
CA THR A 299 30.06 8.08 10.10
C THR A 299 29.86 9.56 10.39
N ILE A 300 29.27 10.29 9.44
CA ILE A 300 28.92 11.70 9.59
C ILE A 300 27.45 11.88 9.22
N GLU A 301 26.66 12.40 10.16
CA GLU A 301 25.21 12.54 10.05
C GLU A 301 24.78 13.95 10.46
N ASP A 302 23.86 14.57 9.72
CA ASP A 302 23.26 15.90 9.99
C ASP A 302 24.26 17.04 10.25
N SER A 303 25.49 16.85 9.81
CA SER A 303 26.56 17.81 10.00
C SER A 303 26.75 18.58 8.69
N PRO A 304 26.94 19.91 8.72
CA PRO A 304 26.94 20.77 7.53
C PRO A 304 28.24 20.65 6.72
N LEU A 305 28.83 19.46 6.64
CA LEU A 305 30.07 19.14 5.95
C LEU A 305 29.95 19.52 4.47
N GLU A 306 30.79 20.45 4.02
CA GLU A 306 30.75 21.02 2.67
C GLU A 306 31.70 20.28 1.72
N GLN A 307 32.82 19.75 2.24
CA GLN A 307 33.85 19.01 1.49
C GLN A 307 34.55 17.94 2.36
N LEU A 308 35.09 16.89 1.74
CA LEU A 308 36.03 15.94 2.37
C LEU A 308 37.44 16.57 2.47
N PRO A 309 38.27 16.18 3.46
CA PRO A 309 39.56 16.83 3.71
C PRO A 309 40.62 16.52 2.63
N ALA A 310 41.65 17.37 2.55
CA ALA A 310 42.87 17.03 1.84
C ALA A 310 43.55 15.82 2.51
N GLY A 311 44.19 14.95 1.72
CA GLY A 311 44.76 13.69 2.23
C GLY A 311 43.74 12.59 2.55
N PHE A 312 42.44 12.77 2.28
CA PHE A 312 41.42 11.73 2.61
C PHE A 312 41.70 10.35 1.99
N ALA A 313 42.48 10.28 0.91
CA ALA A 313 42.93 9.02 0.30
C ALA A 313 43.93 8.23 1.17
N ASP A 314 44.59 8.89 2.14
CA ASP A 314 45.65 8.32 3.00
C ASP A 314 45.07 7.58 4.23
N LEU A 315 43.75 7.37 4.27
CA LEU A 315 43.04 6.59 5.29
C LEU A 315 43.05 5.09 4.92
N ASP A 316 44.24 4.49 4.89
CA ASP A 316 44.48 3.14 4.36
C ASP A 316 43.60 2.03 4.96
N GLN A 317 43.15 2.19 6.21
CA GLN A 317 42.32 1.20 6.91
C GLN A 317 40.80 1.42 6.77
N LEU A 318 40.35 2.49 6.11
CA LEU A 318 38.94 2.90 6.10
C LEU A 318 38.08 1.92 5.28
N ALA A 319 37.36 1.04 5.98
CA ALA A 319 36.55 -0.01 5.39
C ALA A 319 35.08 0.40 5.14
N SER A 320 34.56 1.37 5.92
CA SER A 320 33.19 1.87 5.79
C SER A 320 33.11 3.38 5.94
N LEU A 321 32.40 4.02 5.00
CA LEU A 321 32.10 5.45 5.00
C LEU A 321 30.59 5.67 4.89
N SER A 322 29.99 6.28 5.92
CA SER A 322 28.58 6.67 5.94
C SER A 322 28.44 8.19 6.04
N LEU A 323 27.79 8.81 5.06
CA LEU A 323 27.57 10.25 4.99
C LEU A 323 26.07 10.51 4.77
N SER A 324 25.39 10.95 5.82
CA SER A 324 23.93 11.19 5.82
C SER A 324 23.60 12.66 6.04
N ASN A 325 22.70 13.22 5.22
CA ASN A 325 22.20 14.60 5.37
C ASN A 325 23.31 15.67 5.50
N THR A 326 24.36 15.56 4.66
CA THR A 326 25.47 16.52 4.62
C THR A 326 25.27 17.61 3.58
N LYS A 327 26.14 18.63 3.56
CA LYS A 327 26.16 19.70 2.54
C LYS A 327 27.14 19.46 1.39
N LEU A 328 27.64 18.22 1.23
CA LEU A 328 28.60 17.86 0.20
C LEU A 328 28.06 18.16 -1.21
N GLU A 329 28.75 19.04 -1.94
CA GLU A 329 28.45 19.32 -3.35
C GLU A 329 29.12 18.31 -4.28
N LYS A 330 30.27 17.79 -3.88
CA LYS A 330 31.09 16.82 -4.65
C LYS A 330 31.76 15.84 -3.70
N LEU A 331 31.85 14.59 -4.14
CA LEU A 331 32.65 13.56 -3.50
C LEU A 331 34.01 13.47 -4.24
N SER A 332 35.11 13.54 -3.51
CA SER A 332 36.46 13.62 -4.10
C SER A 332 36.87 12.32 -4.79
N SER A 333 37.68 12.41 -5.86
CA SER A 333 38.16 11.22 -6.59
C SER A 333 39.10 10.33 -5.77
N GLY A 334 39.66 10.85 -4.66
CA GLY A 334 40.49 10.09 -3.73
C GLY A 334 39.75 8.92 -3.05
N ILE A 335 38.41 8.94 -3.03
CA ILE A 335 37.63 7.80 -2.50
C ILE A 335 37.91 6.50 -3.27
N GLY A 336 38.19 6.59 -4.58
CA GLY A 336 38.53 5.44 -5.42
C GLY A 336 39.98 4.95 -5.27
N GLN A 337 40.78 5.59 -4.39
CA GLN A 337 42.15 5.20 -4.07
C GLN A 337 42.26 4.49 -2.71
N LEU A 338 41.20 4.55 -1.88
CA LEU A 338 41.17 3.90 -0.56
C LEU A 338 41.28 2.37 -0.71
N PRO A 339 42.34 1.73 -0.19
CA PRO A 339 42.61 0.31 -0.47
C PRO A 339 41.68 -0.63 0.29
N ALA A 340 41.11 -0.20 1.42
CA ALA A 340 40.24 -1.01 2.28
C ALA A 340 38.74 -0.74 2.12
N LEU A 341 38.32 0.31 1.39
CA LEU A 341 36.93 0.77 1.40
C LEU A 341 35.98 -0.22 0.72
N LYS A 342 35.17 -0.91 1.52
CA LYS A 342 34.17 -1.90 1.07
C LYS A 342 32.75 -1.35 1.03
N SER A 343 32.36 -0.51 1.99
CA SER A 343 30.99 -0.01 2.10
C SER A 343 30.94 1.51 2.00
N LEU A 344 30.10 2.01 1.09
CA LEU A 344 29.84 3.44 0.90
C LEU A 344 28.34 3.71 0.98
N SER A 345 27.92 4.43 2.02
CA SER A 345 26.54 4.85 2.25
C SER A 345 26.42 6.36 2.12
N LEU A 346 25.58 6.81 1.20
CA LEU A 346 25.29 8.22 0.92
C LEU A 346 23.77 8.42 0.98
N GLN A 347 23.28 8.92 2.11
CA GLN A 347 21.85 9.06 2.37
C GLN A 347 21.45 10.54 2.45
N ASP A 348 20.34 10.90 1.80
CA ASP A 348 19.71 12.22 1.84
C ASP A 348 20.68 13.40 1.70
N ASN A 349 21.67 13.30 0.81
CA ASN A 349 22.61 14.39 0.52
C ASN A 349 22.02 15.30 -0.59
N PRO A 350 21.39 16.45 -0.28
CA PRO A 350 20.58 17.20 -1.24
C PRO A 350 21.42 17.99 -2.26
N LYS A 351 22.70 18.24 -1.95
CA LYS A 351 23.67 18.94 -2.81
C LYS A 351 24.51 18.00 -3.68
N LEU A 352 24.54 16.70 -3.38
CA LEU A 352 25.39 15.75 -4.09
C LEU A 352 24.67 15.26 -5.37
N GLU A 353 25.07 15.81 -6.51
CA GLU A 353 24.42 15.49 -7.79
C GLU A 353 25.10 14.36 -8.58
N ARG A 354 26.38 14.10 -8.32
CA ARG A 354 27.20 13.10 -9.06
C ARG A 354 28.25 12.44 -8.17
N LEU A 355 28.56 11.19 -8.51
CA LEU A 355 29.68 10.43 -7.97
C LEU A 355 30.96 10.64 -8.81
N PRO A 356 32.16 10.40 -8.23
CA PRO A 356 33.42 10.43 -8.97
C PRO A 356 33.50 9.27 -9.98
N LYS A 357 34.43 9.37 -10.93
CA LYS A 357 34.60 8.38 -12.01
C LYS A 357 35.00 6.98 -11.54
N SER A 358 35.57 6.85 -10.35
CA SER A 358 35.96 5.58 -9.72
C SER A 358 35.63 5.61 -8.23
N LEU A 359 35.12 4.48 -7.73
CA LEU A 359 34.90 4.16 -6.32
C LEU A 359 35.85 3.06 -5.81
N GLY A 360 36.81 2.62 -6.62
CA GLY A 360 37.84 1.66 -6.19
C GLY A 360 37.27 0.30 -5.82
N GLN A 361 37.50 -0.13 -4.57
CA GLN A 361 37.20 -1.47 -4.07
C GLN A 361 35.81 -1.62 -3.41
N VAL A 362 34.92 -0.62 -3.55
CA VAL A 362 33.57 -0.65 -2.95
C VAL A 362 32.79 -1.88 -3.41
N GLU A 363 32.43 -2.74 -2.44
CA GLU A 363 31.61 -3.94 -2.57
C GLU A 363 30.12 -3.62 -2.36
N GLU A 364 29.79 -2.69 -1.47
CA GLU A 364 28.42 -2.25 -1.18
C GLU A 364 28.26 -0.74 -1.40
N LEU A 365 27.38 -0.36 -2.32
CA LEU A 365 27.02 1.05 -2.57
C LEU A 365 25.55 1.30 -2.25
N THR A 366 25.29 2.18 -1.28
CA THR A 366 23.94 2.60 -0.88
C THR A 366 23.76 4.08 -1.15
N LEU A 367 22.83 4.43 -2.04
CA LEU A 367 22.42 5.78 -2.38
C LEU A 367 20.92 5.88 -2.10
N ILE A 368 20.51 6.56 -1.02
CA ILE A 368 19.08 6.71 -0.70
C ILE A 368 18.74 8.20 -0.68
N GLY A 369 17.73 8.59 -1.44
CA GLY A 369 17.35 10.00 -1.58
C GLY A 369 18.37 10.83 -2.38
N GLY A 370 18.42 12.13 -2.11
CA GLY A 370 19.34 13.07 -2.75
C GLY A 370 19.09 13.33 -4.25
N ARG A 371 20.08 13.93 -4.93
CA ARG A 371 19.98 14.41 -6.33
C ARG A 371 20.86 13.66 -7.33
N ILE A 372 21.37 12.49 -6.96
CA ILE A 372 22.16 11.65 -7.86
C ILE A 372 21.28 11.20 -9.04
N HIS A 373 21.64 11.66 -10.24
CA HIS A 373 20.87 11.44 -11.47
C HIS A 373 21.50 10.43 -12.43
N ALA A 374 22.78 10.10 -12.22
CA ALA A 374 23.54 9.13 -13.00
C ALA A 374 24.63 8.46 -12.13
N LEU A 375 24.90 7.19 -12.40
CA LEU A 375 26.03 6.44 -11.85
C LEU A 375 27.27 6.58 -12.75
N PRO A 376 28.50 6.38 -12.23
CA PRO A 376 29.71 6.31 -13.06
C PRO A 376 29.74 5.03 -13.91
N SER A 377 30.72 4.94 -14.81
CA SER A 377 30.96 3.72 -15.62
C SER A 377 31.19 2.51 -14.72
N ALA A 378 30.79 1.32 -15.17
CA ALA A 378 31.02 0.07 -14.45
C ALA A 378 32.51 -0.21 -14.20
N SER A 379 33.41 0.25 -15.07
CA SER A 379 34.86 0.20 -14.85
C SER A 379 35.35 0.94 -13.60
N GLY A 380 34.57 1.89 -13.08
CA GLY A 380 34.82 2.59 -11.82
C GLY A 380 34.24 1.91 -10.58
N MET A 381 33.56 0.76 -10.74
CA MET A 381 32.80 0.07 -9.69
C MET A 381 32.95 -1.46 -9.78
N SER A 382 34.08 -1.97 -10.28
CA SER A 382 34.25 -3.39 -10.64
C SER A 382 34.08 -4.40 -9.49
N SER A 383 34.28 -3.98 -8.25
CA SER A 383 34.21 -4.84 -7.06
C SER A 383 32.80 -4.94 -6.46
N LEU A 384 31.83 -4.22 -7.02
CA LEU A 384 30.50 -3.97 -6.44
C LEU A 384 29.61 -5.23 -6.51
N GLN A 385 29.19 -5.71 -5.34
CA GLN A 385 28.36 -6.90 -5.13
C GLN A 385 26.89 -6.55 -4.81
N LYS A 386 26.66 -5.40 -4.16
CA LYS A 386 25.34 -4.93 -3.75
C LYS A 386 25.16 -3.45 -4.05
N LEU A 387 24.17 -3.13 -4.87
CA LEU A 387 23.79 -1.77 -5.24
C LEU A 387 22.37 -1.46 -4.76
N THR A 388 22.22 -0.43 -3.94
CA THR A 388 20.92 0.12 -3.54
C THR A 388 20.87 1.58 -3.98
N VAL A 389 19.95 1.94 -4.88
CA VAL A 389 19.75 3.32 -5.35
C VAL A 389 18.27 3.66 -5.33
N ASP A 390 17.75 3.93 -4.13
CA ASP A 390 16.30 4.04 -3.88
C ASP A 390 15.88 5.49 -3.60
N ASN A 391 14.64 5.85 -3.93
CA ASN A 391 14.06 7.20 -3.74
C ASN A 391 14.87 8.34 -4.40
N SER A 392 15.62 8.03 -5.46
CA SER A 392 16.60 8.94 -6.07
C SER A 392 16.11 9.58 -7.37
N SER A 393 16.90 10.52 -7.90
CA SER A 393 16.66 11.12 -9.23
C SER A 393 17.30 10.33 -10.39
N LEU A 394 17.77 9.10 -10.15
CA LEU A 394 18.47 8.27 -11.13
C LEU A 394 17.60 8.07 -12.39
N ALA A 395 18.06 8.59 -13.53
CA ALA A 395 17.28 8.57 -14.77
C ALA A 395 17.73 7.48 -15.76
N LYS A 396 19.00 7.07 -15.69
CA LYS A 396 19.62 6.03 -16.54
C LYS A 396 20.75 5.32 -15.78
N LEU A 397 20.93 4.03 -16.07
CA LEU A 397 22.15 3.29 -15.76
C LEU A 397 23.20 3.50 -16.88
N PRO A 398 24.51 3.32 -16.59
CA PRO A 398 25.56 3.46 -17.60
C PRO A 398 25.48 2.33 -18.65
N ALA A 399 25.97 2.59 -19.87
CA ALA A 399 25.86 1.64 -20.98
C ALA A 399 26.69 0.36 -20.80
N ASP A 400 27.69 0.38 -19.90
CA ASP A 400 28.56 -0.73 -19.53
C ASP A 400 28.14 -1.42 -18.23
N PHE A 401 26.95 -1.12 -17.66
CA PHE A 401 26.48 -1.64 -16.36
C PHE A 401 26.61 -3.17 -16.21
N GLY A 402 26.53 -3.91 -17.32
CA GLY A 402 26.72 -5.36 -17.37
C GLY A 402 28.14 -5.86 -17.09
N ALA A 403 29.14 -4.98 -17.01
CA ALA A 403 30.51 -5.35 -16.65
C ALA A 403 30.70 -5.54 -15.13
N LEU A 404 29.67 -5.27 -14.32
CA LEU A 404 29.65 -5.52 -12.88
C LEU A 404 29.47 -7.01 -12.57
N GLY A 405 30.44 -7.84 -12.96
CA GLY A 405 30.34 -9.31 -12.92
C GLY A 405 30.19 -9.94 -11.51
N ASN A 406 30.38 -9.16 -10.44
CA ASN A 406 30.22 -9.60 -9.05
C ASN A 406 28.84 -9.24 -8.45
N LEU A 407 27.99 -8.52 -9.20
CA LEU A 407 26.78 -7.88 -8.68
C LEU A 407 25.66 -8.90 -8.42
N ALA A 408 25.44 -9.24 -7.15
CA ALA A 408 24.45 -10.22 -6.70
C ALA A 408 23.08 -9.61 -6.33
N HIS A 409 23.06 -8.35 -5.87
CA HIS A 409 21.85 -7.71 -5.34
C HIS A 409 21.70 -6.29 -5.85
N VAL A 410 20.55 -5.97 -6.45
CA VAL A 410 20.25 -4.64 -7.00
C VAL A 410 18.86 -4.17 -6.57
N SER A 411 18.79 -3.01 -5.91
CA SER A 411 17.56 -2.25 -5.70
C SER A 411 17.66 -0.90 -6.40
N LEU A 412 16.69 -0.58 -7.25
CA LEU A 412 16.55 0.66 -8.01
C LEU A 412 15.10 1.15 -7.89
N SER A 413 14.58 1.17 -6.66
CA SER A 413 13.18 1.40 -6.32
C SER A 413 12.83 2.88 -6.26
N ASN A 414 11.65 3.28 -6.78
CA ASN A 414 11.18 4.67 -6.75
C ASN A 414 12.19 5.68 -7.34
N THR A 415 12.79 5.37 -8.49
CA THR A 415 13.73 6.28 -9.19
C THR A 415 13.04 7.01 -10.34
N LYS A 416 13.81 7.45 -11.35
CA LYS A 416 13.30 8.08 -12.58
C LYS A 416 13.74 7.31 -13.83
N LEU A 417 14.16 6.05 -13.67
CA LEU A 417 14.56 5.15 -14.75
C LEU A 417 13.46 5.05 -15.82
N ARG A 418 13.89 5.24 -17.06
CA ARG A 418 13.04 5.11 -18.26
C ARG A 418 13.30 3.81 -19.00
N ASP A 419 14.58 3.43 -19.12
CA ASP A 419 15.06 2.31 -19.90
C ASP A 419 16.23 1.65 -19.13
N LEU A 420 16.47 0.35 -19.35
CA LEU A 420 17.64 -0.36 -18.84
C LEU A 420 18.64 -0.65 -19.99
N PRO A 421 19.96 -0.59 -19.75
CA PRO A 421 20.96 -0.80 -20.78
C PRO A 421 20.98 -2.26 -21.21
N ALA A 422 21.19 -2.53 -22.50
CA ALA A 422 21.26 -3.90 -23.05
C ALA A 422 22.36 -4.75 -22.38
N SER A 423 23.39 -4.13 -21.80
CA SER A 423 24.41 -4.82 -21.02
C SER A 423 23.86 -5.56 -19.81
N ILE A 424 22.68 -5.20 -19.28
CA ILE A 424 22.14 -5.78 -18.03
C ILE A 424 22.05 -7.31 -18.08
N GLY A 425 21.82 -7.91 -19.25
CA GLY A 425 21.79 -9.36 -19.45
C GLY A 425 23.10 -10.09 -19.14
N ASN A 426 24.24 -9.38 -19.05
CA ASN A 426 25.54 -9.95 -18.71
C ASN A 426 25.76 -10.15 -17.21
N LEU A 427 24.81 -9.76 -16.35
CA LEU A 427 24.92 -9.89 -14.89
C LEU A 427 24.58 -11.32 -14.43
N PHE A 428 25.40 -12.30 -14.83
CA PHE A 428 25.14 -13.73 -14.59
C PHE A 428 25.13 -14.13 -13.10
N THR A 429 25.70 -13.30 -12.23
CA THR A 429 25.75 -13.48 -10.76
C THR A 429 24.58 -12.84 -10.01
N LEU A 430 23.75 -12.06 -10.70
CA LEU A 430 22.62 -11.32 -10.11
C LEU A 430 21.55 -12.30 -9.62
N LYS A 431 21.21 -12.23 -8.32
CA LYS A 431 20.20 -13.06 -7.66
C LYS A 431 18.90 -12.32 -7.43
N THR A 432 18.96 -11.05 -7.02
CA THR A 432 17.77 -10.24 -6.74
C THR A 432 17.82 -8.90 -7.47
N LEU A 433 16.69 -8.53 -8.09
CA LEU A 433 16.53 -7.26 -8.81
C LEU A 433 15.18 -6.64 -8.46
N SER A 434 15.22 -5.50 -7.74
CA SER A 434 14.05 -4.66 -7.49
C SER A 434 14.05 -3.43 -8.38
N LEU A 435 12.97 -3.27 -9.15
CA LEU A 435 12.69 -2.14 -10.04
C LEU A 435 11.31 -1.53 -9.77
N GLN A 436 10.74 -1.73 -8.57
CA GLN A 436 9.42 -1.24 -8.20
C GLN A 436 9.31 0.30 -8.31
N ASP A 437 8.10 0.78 -8.62
CA ASP A 437 7.72 2.19 -8.65
C ASP A 437 8.63 3.07 -9.54
N ASN A 438 9.03 2.59 -10.71
CA ASN A 438 9.65 3.41 -11.75
C ASN A 438 8.61 3.79 -12.82
N PRO A 439 7.78 4.84 -12.62
CA PRO A 439 6.62 5.17 -13.47
C PRO A 439 6.99 5.64 -14.89
N LYS A 440 8.28 5.64 -15.26
CA LYS A 440 8.78 5.89 -16.62
C LYS A 440 9.31 4.64 -17.30
N LEU A 441 9.52 3.53 -16.57
CA LEU A 441 10.01 2.27 -17.10
C LEU A 441 8.90 1.57 -17.89
N GLY A 442 9.00 1.62 -19.22
CA GLY A 442 7.98 1.10 -20.13
C GLY A 442 8.25 -0.31 -20.67
N SER A 443 9.51 -0.74 -20.69
CA SER A 443 9.95 -1.99 -21.31
C SER A 443 11.29 -2.45 -20.73
N LEU A 444 11.61 -3.73 -20.86
CA LEU A 444 12.91 -4.31 -20.51
C LEU A 444 13.67 -4.71 -21.80
N PRO A 445 15.01 -4.61 -21.85
CA PRO A 445 15.78 -4.95 -23.05
C PRO A 445 15.70 -6.45 -23.38
N ALA A 446 15.84 -6.82 -24.65
CA ALA A 446 15.76 -8.22 -25.08
C ALA A 446 16.79 -9.16 -24.41
N SER A 447 17.93 -8.62 -24.00
CA SER A 447 18.97 -9.33 -23.22
C SER A 447 18.58 -9.63 -21.77
N PHE A 448 17.49 -9.06 -21.25
CA PHE A 448 17.06 -9.26 -19.86
C PHE A 448 16.77 -10.73 -19.53
N GLY A 449 16.32 -11.52 -20.52
CA GLY A 449 16.17 -12.97 -20.40
C GLY A 449 17.47 -13.76 -20.22
N GLN A 450 18.65 -13.13 -20.33
CA GLN A 450 19.96 -13.77 -20.17
C GLN A 450 20.42 -13.84 -18.70
N LEU A 451 19.65 -13.26 -17.78
CA LEU A 451 19.91 -13.23 -16.33
C LEU A 451 19.73 -14.62 -15.68
N SER A 452 20.59 -15.58 -16.03
CA SER A 452 20.47 -16.99 -15.66
C SER A 452 20.56 -17.28 -14.16
N GLY A 453 21.21 -16.38 -13.40
CA GLY A 453 21.34 -16.44 -11.94
C GLY A 453 20.17 -15.84 -11.16
N LEU A 454 19.26 -15.13 -11.82
CA LEU A 454 18.21 -14.34 -11.16
C LEU A 454 17.18 -15.25 -10.49
N GLN A 455 16.93 -15.02 -9.21
CA GLN A 455 16.01 -15.80 -8.36
C GLN A 455 14.74 -15.00 -8.03
N GLU A 456 14.88 -13.69 -7.80
CA GLU A 456 13.77 -12.80 -7.43
C GLU A 456 13.75 -11.55 -8.30
N LEU A 457 12.58 -11.24 -8.85
CA LEU A 457 12.34 -10.07 -9.70
C LEU A 457 11.05 -9.34 -9.28
N THR A 458 11.16 -8.07 -8.93
CA THR A 458 10.02 -7.20 -8.63
C THR A 458 9.93 -6.05 -9.63
N LEU A 459 8.78 -5.95 -10.30
CA LEU A 459 8.50 -5.01 -11.40
C LEU A 459 7.22 -4.19 -11.13
N ASN A 460 6.74 -4.17 -9.90
CA ASN A 460 5.44 -3.60 -9.54
C ASN A 460 5.39 -2.07 -9.73
N GLY A 461 4.22 -1.51 -10.06
CA GLY A 461 4.02 -0.05 -10.20
C GLY A 461 4.72 0.59 -11.41
N ASN A 462 5.22 -0.22 -12.35
CA ASN A 462 5.88 0.23 -13.58
C ASN A 462 4.89 0.36 -14.75
N ARG A 463 5.31 1.00 -15.85
CA ARG A 463 4.52 1.08 -17.09
C ARG A 463 4.87 -0.01 -18.11
N ILE A 464 5.33 -1.16 -17.62
CA ILE A 464 5.70 -2.32 -18.43
C ILE A 464 4.45 -2.83 -19.15
N HIS A 465 4.51 -2.89 -20.48
CA HIS A 465 3.41 -3.33 -21.35
C HIS A 465 3.66 -4.71 -21.98
N GLU A 466 4.93 -5.10 -22.10
CA GLU A 466 5.39 -6.41 -22.54
C GLU A 466 6.62 -6.84 -21.73
N LEU A 467 6.81 -8.15 -21.55
CA LEU A 467 8.07 -8.72 -21.08
C LEU A 467 8.85 -9.26 -22.30
N PRO A 468 10.18 -9.07 -22.36
CA PRO A 468 11.03 -9.71 -23.37
C PRO A 468 11.04 -11.23 -23.18
N SER A 469 11.66 -11.97 -24.10
CA SER A 469 11.99 -13.39 -23.92
C SER A 469 12.62 -13.60 -22.53
N MET A 470 12.03 -14.48 -21.72
CA MET A 470 12.45 -14.74 -20.33
C MET A 470 13.10 -16.12 -20.15
N GLY A 471 13.09 -16.98 -21.17
CA GLY A 471 13.40 -18.41 -21.02
C GLY A 471 14.83 -18.74 -20.60
N GLY A 472 15.78 -17.79 -20.67
CA GLY A 472 17.13 -17.95 -20.14
C GLY A 472 17.28 -17.67 -18.63
N ALA A 473 16.30 -17.02 -17.99
CA ALA A 473 16.28 -16.72 -16.55
C ALA A 473 15.89 -17.97 -15.73
N SER A 474 16.60 -19.07 -15.95
CA SER A 474 16.24 -20.41 -15.52
C SER A 474 16.24 -20.60 -13.99
N SER A 475 16.94 -19.75 -13.24
CA SER A 475 16.95 -19.77 -11.77
C SER A 475 15.76 -19.04 -11.12
N LEU A 476 14.87 -18.39 -11.89
CA LEU A 476 13.84 -17.50 -11.36
C LEU A 476 12.80 -18.28 -10.55
N GLN A 477 12.60 -17.88 -9.29
CA GLN A 477 11.69 -18.49 -8.33
C GLN A 477 10.48 -17.60 -8.02
N THR A 478 10.69 -16.28 -7.98
CA THR A 478 9.66 -15.29 -7.67
C THR A 478 9.64 -14.18 -8.71
N LEU A 479 8.46 -13.97 -9.31
CA LEU A 479 8.19 -12.87 -10.25
C LEU A 479 6.92 -12.12 -9.84
N THR A 480 7.05 -10.82 -9.63
CA THR A 480 5.91 -9.92 -9.39
C THR A 480 5.92 -8.78 -10.40
N VAL A 481 4.81 -8.58 -11.10
CA VAL A 481 4.62 -7.57 -12.16
C VAL A 481 3.27 -6.86 -11.98
N ASP A 482 2.94 -6.61 -10.72
CA ASP A 482 1.63 -6.08 -10.29
C ASP A 482 1.48 -4.59 -10.61
N ASP A 483 0.23 -4.16 -10.86
CA ASP A 483 -0.12 -2.75 -11.15
C ASP A 483 0.65 -2.17 -12.36
N THR A 484 0.79 -2.98 -13.43
CA THR A 484 1.48 -2.63 -14.68
C THR A 484 0.54 -2.63 -15.90
N ALA A 485 1.05 -2.20 -17.06
CA ALA A 485 0.28 -2.17 -18.32
C ALA A 485 0.36 -3.50 -19.11
N LEU A 486 0.86 -4.59 -18.49
CA LEU A 486 1.25 -5.82 -19.16
C LEU A 486 0.07 -6.48 -19.88
N ALA A 487 0.15 -6.63 -21.21
CA ALA A 487 -0.94 -7.14 -22.04
C ALA A 487 -0.87 -8.65 -22.34
N GLY A 488 0.33 -9.24 -22.26
CA GLY A 488 0.60 -10.64 -22.56
C GLY A 488 1.96 -11.10 -22.00
N LEU A 489 2.19 -12.41 -21.99
CA LEU A 489 3.49 -13.02 -21.64
C LEU A 489 4.16 -13.59 -22.89
N PRO A 490 5.50 -13.62 -22.96
CA PRO A 490 6.23 -14.11 -24.13
C PRO A 490 6.04 -15.63 -24.33
N ALA A 491 6.19 -16.10 -25.57
CA ALA A 491 5.93 -17.49 -25.93
C ALA A 491 6.84 -18.51 -25.21
N ASP A 492 8.02 -18.08 -24.78
CA ASP A 492 9.02 -18.88 -24.07
C ASP A 492 8.85 -18.87 -22.54
N PHE A 493 7.87 -18.13 -21.99
CA PHE A 493 7.68 -17.95 -20.55
C PHE A 493 7.58 -19.28 -19.77
N GLY A 494 7.05 -20.33 -20.41
CA GLY A 494 7.01 -21.70 -19.87
C GLY A 494 8.37 -22.37 -19.63
N ALA A 495 9.48 -21.77 -20.05
CA ALA A 495 10.82 -22.29 -19.75
C ALA A 495 11.30 -21.97 -18.32
N LEU A 496 10.59 -21.12 -17.58
CA LEU A 496 10.88 -20.74 -16.18
C LEU A 496 10.54 -21.89 -15.19
N ARG A 497 11.20 -23.04 -15.34
CA ARG A 497 10.87 -24.29 -14.63
C ARG A 497 10.97 -24.22 -13.10
N ASN A 498 11.74 -23.28 -12.56
CA ASN A 498 11.93 -23.06 -11.13
C ASN A 498 10.94 -22.05 -10.52
N LEU A 499 10.08 -21.41 -11.33
CA LEU A 499 9.19 -20.35 -10.88
C LEU A 499 8.12 -20.92 -9.94
N ALA A 500 8.21 -20.56 -8.66
CA ALA A 500 7.30 -21.00 -7.61
C ALA A 500 6.17 -19.99 -7.34
N HIS A 501 6.46 -18.70 -7.51
CA HIS A 501 5.54 -17.60 -7.19
C HIS A 501 5.42 -16.62 -8.35
N LEU A 502 4.19 -16.46 -8.88
CA LEU A 502 3.87 -15.54 -9.97
C LEU A 502 2.69 -14.65 -9.60
N SER A 503 2.94 -13.34 -9.51
CA SER A 503 1.90 -12.32 -9.33
C SER A 503 1.84 -11.40 -10.56
N LEU A 504 0.66 -11.35 -11.16
CA LEU A 504 0.33 -10.56 -12.36
C LEU A 504 -1.01 -9.83 -12.10
N SER A 505 -1.15 -9.24 -10.92
CA SER A 505 -2.34 -8.56 -10.43
C SER A 505 -2.50 -7.18 -11.06
N ASN A 506 -3.73 -6.76 -11.33
CA ASN A 506 -4.10 -5.45 -11.86
C ASN A 506 -3.36 -5.07 -13.16
N THR A 507 -3.08 -6.04 -14.03
CA THR A 507 -2.46 -5.80 -15.34
C THR A 507 -3.52 -5.73 -16.46
N GLN A 508 -3.09 -5.71 -17.72
CA GLN A 508 -3.97 -5.68 -18.90
C GLN A 508 -3.99 -7.03 -19.64
N LEU A 509 -3.62 -8.13 -18.96
CA LEU A 509 -3.53 -9.46 -19.55
C LEU A 509 -4.84 -9.89 -20.23
N ARG A 510 -4.71 -10.31 -21.49
CA ARG A 510 -5.81 -10.84 -22.31
C ARG A 510 -5.90 -12.36 -22.29
N GLU A 511 -4.74 -13.00 -22.27
CA GLU A 511 -4.54 -14.45 -22.26
C GLU A 511 -3.23 -14.82 -21.55
N LEU A 512 -3.07 -16.10 -21.23
CA LEU A 512 -1.79 -16.68 -20.83
C LEU A 512 -1.35 -17.67 -21.93
N PRO A 513 -0.06 -17.70 -22.31
CA PRO A 513 0.42 -18.58 -23.37
C PRO A 513 0.23 -20.05 -22.99
N ALA A 514 -0.02 -20.92 -23.97
CA ALA A 514 -0.21 -22.36 -23.75
C ALA A 514 0.96 -23.03 -22.98
N ASN A 515 2.16 -22.45 -23.08
CA ASN A 515 3.36 -22.93 -22.40
C ASN A 515 3.39 -22.65 -20.88
N THR A 516 2.45 -21.85 -20.33
CA THR A 516 2.34 -21.62 -18.87
C THR A 516 2.12 -22.91 -18.07
N GLY A 517 1.54 -23.96 -18.68
CA GLY A 517 1.45 -25.30 -18.06
C GLY A 517 2.79 -26.05 -17.87
N ASN A 518 3.90 -25.52 -18.38
CA ASN A 518 5.25 -26.10 -18.19
C ASN A 518 5.93 -25.60 -16.89
N LEU A 519 5.29 -24.67 -16.15
CA LEU A 519 5.79 -24.10 -14.90
C LEU A 519 5.60 -25.08 -13.73
N HIS A 520 6.20 -26.27 -13.80
CA HIS A 520 5.92 -27.38 -12.88
C HIS A 520 6.25 -27.10 -11.39
N ALA A 521 7.10 -26.10 -11.10
CA ALA A 521 7.37 -25.65 -9.73
C ALA A 521 6.34 -24.64 -9.17
N LEU A 522 5.42 -24.13 -10.00
CA LEU A 522 4.52 -23.04 -9.64
C LEU A 522 3.53 -23.46 -8.55
N LYS A 523 3.57 -22.77 -7.40
CA LYS A 523 2.71 -23.01 -6.24
C LYS A 523 1.58 -22.00 -6.14
N THR A 524 1.83 -20.74 -6.48
CA THR A 524 0.86 -19.65 -6.33
C THR A 524 0.77 -18.81 -7.59
N LEU A 525 -0.46 -18.63 -8.10
CA LEU A 525 -0.75 -17.79 -9.27
C LEU A 525 -1.85 -16.75 -8.95
N SER A 526 -1.45 -15.48 -8.96
CA SER A 526 -2.34 -14.33 -8.72
C SER A 526 -2.61 -13.60 -10.03
N LEU A 527 -3.89 -13.59 -10.44
CA LEU A 527 -4.39 -13.01 -11.70
C LEU A 527 -5.57 -12.06 -11.47
N GLN A 528 -5.73 -11.55 -10.25
CA GLN A 528 -6.79 -10.61 -9.89
C GLN A 528 -6.65 -9.27 -10.66
N GLY A 529 -7.77 -8.59 -10.93
CA GLY A 529 -7.79 -7.28 -11.59
C GLY A 529 -7.61 -7.31 -13.11
N ASN A 530 -7.30 -8.47 -13.72
CA ASN A 530 -7.13 -8.61 -15.17
C ASN A 530 -8.49 -8.67 -15.89
N GLN A 531 -9.13 -7.51 -16.06
CA GLN A 531 -10.47 -7.40 -16.65
C GLN A 531 -10.53 -7.87 -18.11
N GLN A 532 -9.42 -7.86 -18.86
CA GLN A 532 -9.37 -8.35 -20.25
C GLN A 532 -9.14 -9.87 -20.36
N LEU A 533 -8.80 -10.56 -19.26
CA LEU A 533 -8.48 -11.99 -19.27
C LEU A 533 -9.78 -12.81 -19.44
N ALA A 534 -9.99 -13.35 -20.63
CA ALA A 534 -11.23 -14.03 -21.00
C ALA A 534 -11.14 -15.57 -20.93
N THR A 535 -9.95 -16.13 -21.12
CA THR A 535 -9.70 -17.57 -21.13
C THR A 535 -8.40 -17.90 -20.38
N LEU A 536 -8.25 -19.18 -20.02
CA LEU A 536 -7.03 -19.74 -19.44
C LEU A 536 -6.62 -20.96 -20.29
N PRO A 537 -5.33 -21.18 -20.57
CA PRO A 537 -4.90 -22.31 -21.37
C PRO A 537 -5.20 -23.63 -20.66
N SER A 538 -5.63 -24.64 -21.41
CA SER A 538 -5.98 -25.97 -20.88
C SER A 538 -4.85 -26.61 -20.08
N SER A 539 -3.60 -26.34 -20.48
CA SER A 539 -2.37 -26.79 -19.80
C SER A 539 -2.22 -26.25 -18.37
N LEU A 540 -2.86 -25.12 -18.01
CA LEU A 540 -2.80 -24.55 -16.66
C LEU A 540 -3.40 -25.50 -15.62
N GLY A 541 -4.46 -26.23 -15.97
CA GLY A 541 -5.09 -27.21 -15.09
C GLY A 541 -4.21 -28.44 -14.82
N TYR A 542 -3.18 -28.69 -15.62
CA TYR A 542 -2.22 -29.80 -15.46
C TYR A 542 -1.01 -29.45 -14.59
N LEU A 543 -0.97 -28.26 -13.98
CA LEU A 543 0.06 -27.87 -13.02
C LEU A 543 -0.09 -28.64 -11.69
N SER A 544 0.60 -29.78 -11.59
CA SER A 544 0.60 -30.65 -10.42
C SER A 544 1.19 -30.02 -9.15
N GLY A 545 1.95 -28.92 -9.27
CA GLY A 545 2.49 -28.14 -8.15
C GLY A 545 1.59 -27.01 -7.65
N LEU A 546 0.54 -26.62 -8.40
CA LEU A 546 -0.24 -25.41 -8.13
C LEU A 546 -1.13 -25.61 -6.89
N GLU A 547 -0.85 -24.86 -5.83
CA GLU A 547 -1.58 -24.91 -4.56
C GLU A 547 -2.67 -23.84 -4.46
N GLU A 548 -2.43 -22.65 -5.03
CA GLU A 548 -3.35 -21.51 -4.97
C GLU A 548 -3.52 -20.81 -6.32
N LEU A 549 -4.78 -20.64 -6.75
CA LEU A 549 -5.18 -19.88 -7.92
C LEU A 549 -6.23 -18.82 -7.56
N THR A 550 -5.88 -17.55 -7.80
CA THR A 550 -6.76 -16.40 -7.49
C THR A 550 -7.07 -15.59 -8.75
N LEU A 551 -8.36 -15.58 -9.10
CA LEU A 551 -8.97 -14.88 -10.24
C LEU A 551 -10.10 -14.00 -9.71
N LYS A 552 -9.84 -12.72 -9.43
CA LYS A 552 -10.88 -11.76 -9.04
C LYS A 552 -11.02 -10.67 -10.08
N ASN A 553 -12.24 -10.24 -10.38
CA ASN A 553 -12.50 -9.16 -11.35
C ASN A 553 -11.88 -9.45 -12.75
N SER A 554 -12.10 -10.66 -13.28
CA SER A 554 -11.63 -11.08 -14.60
C SER A 554 -12.78 -11.42 -15.55
N SER A 555 -12.57 -11.41 -16.86
CA SER A 555 -13.60 -11.79 -17.85
C SER A 555 -13.68 -13.31 -18.12
N VAL A 556 -13.04 -14.13 -17.27
CA VAL A 556 -13.00 -15.60 -17.44
C VAL A 556 -14.40 -16.22 -17.39
N SER A 557 -14.85 -16.77 -18.51
CA SER A 557 -16.15 -17.45 -18.66
C SER A 557 -16.11 -18.95 -18.39
N GLU A 558 -14.93 -19.57 -18.50
CA GLU A 558 -14.70 -21.00 -18.28
C GLU A 558 -13.34 -21.26 -17.63
N LEU A 559 -13.25 -22.28 -16.79
CA LEU A 559 -11.98 -22.77 -16.23
C LEU A 559 -11.46 -23.96 -17.06
N PRO A 560 -10.13 -24.16 -17.14
CA PRO A 560 -9.53 -25.25 -17.88
C PRO A 560 -9.83 -26.61 -17.21
N PRO A 561 -9.84 -27.73 -17.96
CA PRO A 561 -9.96 -29.07 -17.39
C PRO A 561 -8.81 -29.34 -16.41
N MET A 562 -9.09 -30.10 -15.35
CA MET A 562 -8.13 -30.30 -14.27
C MET A 562 -7.30 -31.56 -14.50
N GLY A 563 -5.97 -31.43 -14.42
CA GLY A 563 -5.06 -32.55 -14.59
C GLY A 563 -5.06 -33.50 -13.39
N PRO A 564 -4.75 -34.80 -13.61
CA PRO A 564 -4.72 -35.78 -12.54
C PRO A 564 -3.67 -35.43 -11.47
N GLY A 565 -4.06 -35.55 -10.20
CA GLY A 565 -3.18 -35.28 -9.06
C GLY A 565 -2.94 -33.80 -8.75
N SER A 566 -3.88 -32.92 -9.10
CA SER A 566 -3.79 -31.48 -8.83
C SER A 566 -3.52 -31.18 -7.34
N ALA A 567 -2.55 -30.31 -7.06
CA ALA A 567 -2.20 -29.90 -5.70
C ALA A 567 -3.12 -28.81 -5.11
N LEU A 568 -4.11 -28.33 -5.87
CA LEU A 568 -4.88 -27.13 -5.58
C LEU A 568 -5.60 -27.22 -4.23
N LYS A 569 -5.22 -26.34 -3.28
CA LYS A 569 -5.77 -26.21 -1.92
C LYS A 569 -6.83 -25.11 -1.85
N THR A 570 -6.64 -24.05 -2.63
CA THR A 570 -7.48 -22.85 -2.67
C THR A 570 -7.76 -22.45 -4.12
N LEU A 571 -9.05 -22.42 -4.50
CA LEU A 571 -9.51 -21.87 -5.77
C LEU A 571 -10.48 -20.72 -5.51
N THR A 572 -10.12 -19.52 -5.95
CA THR A 572 -10.95 -18.32 -5.80
C THR A 572 -11.20 -17.70 -7.16
N VAL A 573 -12.45 -17.77 -7.62
CA VAL A 573 -12.95 -17.08 -8.83
C VAL A 573 -14.09 -16.15 -8.41
N GLU A 574 -13.87 -14.83 -8.41
CA GLU A 574 -14.86 -13.88 -7.91
C GLU A 574 -15.08 -12.72 -8.88
N ASN A 575 -16.32 -12.29 -9.06
CA ASN A 575 -16.71 -11.20 -9.96
C ASN A 575 -16.26 -11.46 -11.41
N SER A 576 -16.59 -12.66 -11.92
CA SER A 576 -16.23 -13.12 -13.27
C SER A 576 -17.42 -13.78 -13.96
N PRO A 577 -17.55 -13.72 -15.29
CA PRO A 577 -18.70 -14.23 -16.03
C PRO A 577 -18.73 -15.78 -16.15
N LEU A 578 -18.10 -16.50 -15.21
CA LEU A 578 -17.94 -17.95 -15.20
C LEU A 578 -19.31 -18.66 -15.30
N THR A 579 -19.56 -19.39 -16.38
CA THR A 579 -20.86 -20.06 -16.63
C THR A 579 -20.91 -21.50 -16.13
N SER A 580 -19.75 -22.15 -16.01
CA SER A 580 -19.60 -23.55 -15.63
C SER A 580 -18.23 -23.83 -15.03
N ILE A 581 -18.14 -24.93 -14.27
CA ILE A 581 -16.91 -25.46 -13.67
C ILE A 581 -16.61 -26.81 -14.34
N PRO A 582 -15.33 -27.16 -14.61
CA PRO A 582 -14.93 -28.43 -15.18
C PRO A 582 -15.60 -29.64 -14.51
N ALA A 583 -16.11 -30.56 -15.32
CA ALA A 583 -16.84 -31.74 -14.85
C ALA A 583 -15.96 -32.73 -14.07
N ASP A 584 -14.65 -32.62 -14.17
CA ASP A 584 -13.63 -33.43 -13.51
C ASP A 584 -13.10 -32.82 -12.20
N ILE A 585 -13.42 -31.56 -11.86
CA ILE A 585 -12.83 -30.84 -10.71
C ILE A 585 -12.84 -31.65 -9.40
N GLY A 586 -13.94 -32.36 -9.12
CA GLY A 586 -14.06 -33.16 -7.90
C GLY A 586 -13.28 -34.47 -7.89
N ILE A 587 -12.88 -34.99 -9.06
CA ILE A 587 -12.02 -36.17 -9.20
C ILE A 587 -10.55 -35.75 -9.09
N GLN A 588 -10.20 -34.58 -9.62
CA GLN A 588 -8.81 -34.20 -9.87
C GLN A 588 -8.23 -33.32 -8.77
N CYS A 589 -9.05 -32.47 -8.14
CA CYS A 589 -8.64 -31.54 -7.08
C CYS A 589 -9.01 -32.06 -5.68
N GLU A 590 -8.69 -33.32 -5.36
CA GLU A 590 -9.05 -33.95 -4.06
C GLU A 590 -8.51 -33.19 -2.84
N ARG A 591 -7.44 -32.40 -3.01
CA ARG A 591 -6.80 -31.57 -1.97
C ARG A 591 -7.50 -30.23 -1.73
N LEU A 592 -8.51 -29.87 -2.52
CA LEU A 592 -9.17 -28.55 -2.45
C LEU A 592 -9.91 -28.38 -1.13
N THR A 593 -9.52 -27.37 -0.36
CA THR A 593 -10.10 -27.08 0.97
C THR A 593 -11.03 -25.87 0.96
N GLN A 594 -10.81 -24.92 0.03
CA GLN A 594 -11.63 -23.72 -0.13
C GLN A 594 -11.97 -23.50 -1.61
N LEU A 595 -13.26 -23.31 -1.89
CA LEU A 595 -13.77 -22.94 -3.21
C LEU A 595 -14.68 -21.71 -3.07
N SER A 596 -14.26 -20.58 -3.63
CA SER A 596 -15.10 -19.38 -3.76
C SER A 596 -15.37 -19.09 -5.23
N LEU A 597 -16.65 -18.96 -5.57
CA LEU A 597 -17.19 -18.72 -6.91
C LEU A 597 -18.22 -17.57 -6.86
N SER A 598 -17.91 -16.52 -6.09
CA SER A 598 -18.84 -15.45 -5.74
C SER A 598 -19.07 -14.44 -6.88
N ASN A 599 -20.30 -13.98 -7.06
CA ASN A 599 -20.74 -13.10 -8.15
C ASN A 599 -20.36 -13.65 -9.54
N THR A 600 -20.60 -14.95 -9.77
CA THR A 600 -20.40 -15.58 -11.08
C THR A 600 -21.73 -15.88 -11.79
N GLN A 601 -21.68 -16.46 -13.00
CA GLN A 601 -22.83 -16.68 -13.88
C GLN A 601 -23.23 -18.16 -13.95
N LEU A 602 -22.86 -18.94 -12.93
CA LEU A 602 -23.08 -20.39 -12.86
C LEU A 602 -24.57 -20.72 -12.92
N ARG A 603 -24.94 -21.68 -13.77
CA ARG A 603 -26.30 -22.23 -13.84
C ARG A 603 -26.51 -23.42 -12.90
N ALA A 604 -25.46 -24.24 -12.75
CA ALA A 604 -25.43 -25.44 -11.93
C ALA A 604 -23.97 -25.78 -11.53
N LEU A 605 -23.81 -26.68 -10.57
CA LEU A 605 -22.52 -27.32 -10.26
C LEU A 605 -22.45 -28.72 -10.88
N PRO A 606 -21.28 -29.19 -11.35
CA PRO A 606 -21.12 -30.55 -11.82
C PRO A 606 -21.36 -31.55 -10.67
N SER A 607 -21.93 -32.73 -10.98
CA SER A 607 -22.18 -33.78 -9.99
C SER A 607 -20.89 -34.34 -9.36
N SER A 608 -19.74 -34.13 -10.00
CA SER A 608 -18.43 -34.45 -9.43
C SER A 608 -18.07 -33.61 -8.20
N ILE A 609 -18.69 -32.44 -7.98
CA ILE A 609 -18.39 -31.57 -6.81
C ILE A 609 -18.40 -32.33 -5.49
N GLY A 610 -19.28 -33.33 -5.36
CA GLY A 610 -19.39 -34.21 -4.19
C GLY A 610 -18.18 -35.11 -3.92
N LYS A 611 -17.25 -35.25 -4.86
CA LYS A 611 -16.00 -36.01 -4.66
C LYS A 611 -14.89 -35.19 -3.98
N LEU A 612 -15.08 -33.88 -3.76
CA LEU A 612 -14.14 -33.01 -3.05
C LEU A 612 -14.10 -33.32 -1.54
N SER A 613 -13.45 -34.42 -1.19
CA SER A 613 -13.39 -35.02 0.15
C SER A 613 -12.79 -34.11 1.23
N ASN A 614 -11.94 -33.15 0.85
CA ASN A 614 -11.28 -32.19 1.75
C ASN A 614 -11.94 -30.80 1.80
N LEU A 615 -13.00 -30.55 1.03
CA LEU A 615 -13.62 -29.22 0.94
C LEU A 615 -14.22 -28.81 2.30
N LYS A 616 -13.80 -27.65 2.83
CA LYS A 616 -14.25 -27.11 4.13
C LYS A 616 -15.19 -25.92 3.95
N GLY A 617 -14.95 -25.08 2.95
CA GLY A 617 -15.80 -23.93 2.61
C GLY A 617 -16.17 -23.91 1.13
N LEU A 618 -17.46 -23.73 0.86
CA LEU A 618 -18.03 -23.53 -0.47
C LEU A 618 -18.80 -22.20 -0.49
N THR A 619 -18.31 -21.24 -1.26
CA THR A 619 -18.92 -19.90 -1.37
C THR A 619 -19.43 -19.70 -2.79
N LEU A 620 -20.75 -19.56 -2.94
CA LEU A 620 -21.49 -19.40 -4.19
C LEU A 620 -22.34 -18.13 -4.16
N LYS A 621 -21.96 -17.16 -3.32
CA LYS A 621 -22.69 -15.91 -3.11
C LYS A 621 -23.00 -15.18 -4.41
N ASN A 622 -24.19 -14.61 -4.52
CA ASN A 622 -24.68 -13.79 -5.63
C ASN A 622 -24.61 -14.46 -7.01
N ASN A 623 -24.74 -15.79 -7.08
CA ASN A 623 -24.90 -16.49 -8.36
C ASN A 623 -26.34 -16.34 -8.88
N ALA A 624 -26.62 -15.21 -9.53
CA ALA A 624 -27.96 -14.84 -9.99
C ALA A 624 -28.59 -15.81 -11.02
N ARG A 625 -27.78 -16.69 -11.63
CA ARG A 625 -28.22 -17.71 -12.61
C ARG A 625 -28.33 -19.13 -12.05
N LEU A 626 -27.98 -19.36 -10.78
CA LEU A 626 -27.95 -20.70 -10.19
C LEU A 626 -29.38 -21.15 -9.86
N GLU A 627 -29.90 -22.14 -10.59
CA GLU A 627 -31.30 -22.58 -10.46
C GLU A 627 -31.48 -23.74 -9.47
N LEU A 628 -30.53 -24.68 -9.45
CA LEU A 628 -30.59 -25.89 -8.64
C LEU A 628 -29.19 -26.39 -8.28
N LEU A 629 -29.08 -27.04 -7.12
CA LEU A 629 -27.92 -27.86 -6.76
C LEU A 629 -28.27 -29.35 -6.89
N SER A 630 -27.43 -30.13 -7.58
CA SER A 630 -27.70 -31.55 -7.82
C SER A 630 -27.63 -32.40 -6.55
N GLU A 631 -28.62 -33.26 -6.34
CA GLU A 631 -28.68 -34.19 -5.21
C GLU A 631 -27.45 -35.12 -5.18
N SER A 632 -27.02 -35.62 -6.34
CA SER A 632 -25.85 -36.48 -6.50
C SER A 632 -24.52 -35.78 -6.19
N GLY A 633 -24.43 -34.48 -6.48
CA GLY A 633 -23.27 -33.65 -6.16
C GLY A 633 -23.22 -33.24 -4.69
N VAL A 634 -24.31 -32.71 -4.14
CA VAL A 634 -24.31 -32.20 -2.76
C VAL A 634 -24.18 -33.34 -1.74
N ARG A 635 -24.88 -34.47 -1.92
CA ARG A 635 -24.96 -35.57 -0.93
C ARG A 635 -23.61 -36.09 -0.41
N LYS A 636 -22.54 -35.98 -1.21
CA LYS A 636 -21.21 -36.54 -0.89
C LYS A 636 -20.22 -35.50 -0.30
N LEU A 637 -20.65 -34.26 -0.06
CA LEU A 637 -19.82 -33.20 0.54
C LEU A 637 -19.59 -33.38 2.06
N GLU A 638 -18.97 -34.50 2.44
CA GLU A 638 -18.84 -34.96 3.84
C GLU A 638 -17.99 -34.05 4.74
N SER A 639 -17.07 -33.27 4.17
CA SER A 639 -16.16 -32.40 4.92
C SER A 639 -16.58 -30.93 5.02
N VAL A 640 -17.61 -30.52 4.28
CA VAL A 640 -17.99 -29.11 4.18
C VAL A 640 -18.58 -28.60 5.49
N ARG A 641 -18.06 -27.46 5.96
CA ARG A 641 -18.46 -26.81 7.22
C ARG A 641 -19.33 -25.58 6.98
N LYS A 642 -19.04 -24.81 5.94
CA LYS A 642 -19.81 -23.63 5.50
C LYS A 642 -20.22 -23.77 4.03
N ILE A 643 -21.50 -23.58 3.76
CA ILE A 643 -22.05 -23.32 2.42
C ILE A 643 -22.68 -21.93 2.45
N ASP A 644 -22.25 -21.06 1.53
CA ASP A 644 -22.78 -19.72 1.36
C ASP A 644 -23.46 -19.62 -0.01
N LEU A 645 -24.79 -19.55 -0.02
CA LEU A 645 -25.63 -19.39 -1.21
C LEU A 645 -26.29 -18.00 -1.23
N SER A 646 -25.89 -17.08 -0.35
CA SER A 646 -26.55 -15.78 -0.19
C SER A 646 -26.70 -15.05 -1.53
N GLY A 647 -27.87 -14.47 -1.81
CA GLY A 647 -28.15 -13.73 -3.05
C GLY A 647 -28.35 -14.59 -4.33
N CYS A 648 -28.51 -15.91 -4.23
CA CYS A 648 -28.87 -16.75 -5.38
C CYS A 648 -30.37 -16.61 -5.72
N VAL A 649 -30.75 -15.49 -6.34
CA VAL A 649 -32.17 -15.11 -6.56
C VAL A 649 -32.99 -16.09 -7.41
N ARG A 650 -32.37 -16.85 -8.33
CA ARG A 650 -33.03 -17.87 -9.17
C ARG A 650 -33.05 -19.28 -8.58
N LEU A 651 -32.50 -19.49 -7.38
CA LEU A 651 -32.44 -20.81 -6.75
C LEU A 651 -33.85 -21.23 -6.34
N THR A 652 -34.46 -22.16 -7.09
CA THR A 652 -35.86 -22.55 -6.88
C THR A 652 -36.02 -23.68 -5.87
N GLY A 653 -34.95 -24.43 -5.57
CA GLY A 653 -34.99 -25.51 -4.60
C GLY A 653 -33.61 -25.99 -4.14
N LEU A 654 -33.62 -26.81 -3.08
CA LEU A 654 -32.43 -27.37 -2.45
C LEU A 654 -32.51 -28.90 -2.38
N PRO A 655 -31.39 -29.62 -2.59
CA PRO A 655 -31.37 -31.07 -2.52
C PRO A 655 -31.67 -31.57 -1.11
N SER A 656 -32.42 -32.67 -1.01
CA SER A 656 -32.94 -33.25 0.22
C SER A 656 -31.86 -33.68 1.22
N SER A 657 -30.65 -33.97 0.73
CA SER A 657 -29.46 -34.27 1.55
C SER A 657 -28.74 -33.06 2.13
N ILE A 658 -29.00 -31.80 1.71
CA ILE A 658 -28.17 -30.66 2.14
C ILE A 658 -28.18 -30.46 3.66
N GLY A 659 -29.35 -30.56 4.31
CA GLY A 659 -29.49 -30.51 5.77
C GLY A 659 -29.00 -31.77 6.50
N LYS A 660 -28.60 -32.83 5.77
CA LYS A 660 -28.09 -34.10 6.31
C LYS A 660 -26.57 -34.20 6.27
N LEU A 661 -25.85 -33.30 5.57
CA LEU A 661 -24.39 -33.34 5.44
C LEU A 661 -23.68 -33.34 6.82
N PRO A 662 -22.81 -34.30 7.14
CA PRO A 662 -22.43 -34.59 8.52
C PRO A 662 -21.65 -33.47 9.24
N LYS A 663 -20.80 -32.72 8.52
CA LYS A 663 -19.95 -31.64 9.10
C LYS A 663 -20.46 -30.22 8.86
N LEU A 664 -21.60 -30.05 8.19
CA LEU A 664 -22.17 -28.74 7.88
C LEU A 664 -22.62 -28.04 9.18
N ARG A 665 -22.11 -26.82 9.41
CA ARG A 665 -22.40 -25.96 10.56
C ARG A 665 -23.13 -24.67 10.19
N THR A 666 -22.93 -24.18 8.97
CA THR A 666 -23.53 -22.92 8.50
C THR A 666 -23.98 -23.07 7.05
N LEU A 667 -25.26 -22.79 6.83
CA LEU A 667 -25.88 -22.66 5.51
C LEU A 667 -26.50 -21.26 5.41
N ASP A 668 -25.94 -20.41 4.56
CA ASP A 668 -26.49 -19.07 4.31
C ASP A 668 -27.36 -19.08 3.04
N LEU A 669 -28.65 -18.78 3.20
CA LEU A 669 -29.65 -18.64 2.13
C LEU A 669 -30.22 -17.21 2.07
N SER A 670 -29.60 -16.24 2.74
CA SER A 670 -30.09 -14.86 2.78
C SER A 670 -30.21 -14.26 1.37
N GLY A 671 -31.34 -13.63 1.04
CA GLY A 671 -31.58 -13.06 -0.29
C GLY A 671 -31.89 -14.06 -1.42
N CYS A 672 -32.04 -15.37 -1.14
CA CYS A 672 -32.52 -16.35 -2.14
C CYS A 672 -34.04 -16.24 -2.34
N THR A 673 -34.49 -15.20 -3.05
CA THR A 673 -35.91 -14.87 -3.25
C THR A 673 -36.71 -15.93 -4.02
N GLY A 674 -36.07 -16.73 -4.87
CA GLY A 674 -36.71 -17.81 -5.64
C GLY A 674 -37.09 -19.06 -4.84
N LEU A 675 -36.61 -19.20 -3.60
CA LEU A 675 -36.98 -20.32 -2.73
C LEU A 675 -38.42 -20.16 -2.22
N SER A 676 -39.15 -21.26 -2.15
CA SER A 676 -40.51 -21.34 -1.58
C SER A 676 -40.54 -22.36 -0.44
N MET A 677 -41.59 -22.33 0.40
CA MET A 677 -41.76 -23.35 1.45
C MET A 677 -41.80 -24.78 0.90
N ALA A 678 -42.41 -24.98 -0.27
CA ALA A 678 -42.51 -26.28 -0.92
C ALA A 678 -41.15 -26.81 -1.41
N SER A 679 -40.17 -25.92 -1.64
CA SER A 679 -38.84 -26.28 -2.14
C SER A 679 -37.78 -26.51 -1.06
N LEU A 680 -38.13 -26.25 0.21
CA LEU A 680 -37.27 -26.50 1.36
C LEU A 680 -37.41 -27.94 1.85
N PRO A 681 -36.33 -28.75 1.89
CA PRO A 681 -36.41 -30.08 2.49
C PRO A 681 -36.65 -30.00 4.00
N ARG A 682 -37.38 -30.99 4.55
CA ARG A 682 -37.71 -31.06 5.98
C ARG A 682 -36.48 -30.95 6.90
N SER A 683 -35.31 -31.41 6.44
CA SER A 683 -34.02 -31.33 7.13
C SER A 683 -33.45 -29.91 7.30
N LEU A 684 -34.07 -28.90 6.66
CA LEU A 684 -33.78 -27.48 6.91
C LEU A 684 -34.91 -26.81 7.70
N VAL A 685 -36.17 -27.15 7.43
CA VAL A 685 -37.32 -26.63 8.21
C VAL A 685 -37.17 -27.01 9.69
N LEU A 686 -36.82 -28.27 9.97
CA LEU A 686 -36.40 -28.78 11.26
C LEU A 686 -34.92 -29.22 11.17
N PRO A 687 -33.96 -28.29 11.36
CA PRO A 687 -32.54 -28.60 11.30
C PRO A 687 -32.13 -29.38 12.55
N ARG A 688 -31.14 -30.28 12.39
CA ARG A 688 -30.49 -30.92 13.54
C ARG A 688 -29.67 -29.90 14.35
N ASP A 689 -29.34 -30.26 15.59
CA ASP A 689 -28.48 -29.44 16.44
C ASP A 689 -27.12 -29.12 15.79
N GLY A 690 -26.65 -27.89 15.99
CA GLY A 690 -25.39 -27.39 15.46
C GLY A 690 -25.41 -26.96 13.98
N LEU A 691 -26.51 -27.12 13.25
CA LEU A 691 -26.69 -26.57 11.90
C LEU A 691 -27.40 -25.20 11.95
N ASN A 692 -26.66 -24.11 11.77
CA ASN A 692 -27.24 -22.78 11.61
C ASN A 692 -27.68 -22.55 10.16
N VAL A 693 -28.96 -22.25 9.94
CA VAL A 693 -29.55 -21.95 8.63
C VAL A 693 -30.09 -20.52 8.62
N ILE A 694 -29.52 -19.66 7.78
CA ILE A 694 -29.95 -18.27 7.61
C ILE A 694 -30.96 -18.22 6.47
N PHE A 695 -32.26 -18.13 6.79
CA PHE A 695 -33.34 -18.13 5.79
C PHE A 695 -33.52 -16.76 5.09
N PRO A 696 -34.03 -16.74 3.84
CA PRO A 696 -34.56 -15.53 3.20
C PRO A 696 -35.64 -14.87 4.05
N GLU A 697 -35.72 -13.54 4.05
CA GLU A 697 -36.69 -12.77 4.86
C GLU A 697 -38.14 -13.24 4.64
N HIS A 698 -38.55 -13.50 3.39
CA HIS A 698 -39.92 -13.90 3.06
C HIS A 698 -40.30 -15.29 3.58
N LEU A 699 -39.34 -16.19 3.81
CA LEU A 699 -39.59 -17.53 4.35
C LEU A 699 -39.49 -17.60 5.88
N LYS A 700 -38.98 -16.58 6.57
CA LYS A 700 -38.80 -16.62 8.04
C LYS A 700 -40.12 -16.86 8.77
N THR A 701 -41.17 -16.15 8.36
CA THR A 701 -42.51 -16.28 8.96
C THR A 701 -43.10 -17.66 8.68
N ASP A 702 -43.04 -18.14 7.44
CA ASP A 702 -43.62 -19.43 7.06
C ASP A 702 -42.88 -20.63 7.66
N VAL A 703 -41.55 -20.59 7.72
CA VAL A 703 -40.75 -21.58 8.45
C VAL A 703 -41.08 -21.54 9.94
N GLY A 704 -41.32 -20.35 10.51
CA GLY A 704 -41.83 -20.18 11.87
C GLY A 704 -43.20 -20.85 12.08
N ASN A 705 -44.16 -20.55 11.20
CA ASN A 705 -45.51 -21.11 11.25
C ASN A 705 -45.52 -22.64 11.05
N ALA A 706 -44.72 -23.16 10.11
CA ALA A 706 -44.57 -24.60 9.89
C ALA A 706 -43.96 -25.31 11.12
N ARG A 707 -42.99 -24.68 11.79
CA ARG A 707 -42.45 -25.17 13.08
C ARG A 707 -43.50 -25.15 14.19
N ILE A 708 -44.41 -24.18 14.21
CA ILE A 708 -45.52 -24.10 15.17
C ILE A 708 -46.59 -25.16 14.88
N GLN A 709 -47.05 -25.31 13.62
CA GLN A 709 -48.06 -26.32 13.27
C GLN A 709 -47.57 -27.76 13.45
N GLN A 710 -46.27 -28.01 13.24
CA GLN A 710 -45.65 -29.31 13.51
C GLN A 710 -45.31 -29.51 15.01
N ASN A 711 -45.50 -28.50 15.86
CA ASN A 711 -45.40 -28.64 17.31
C ASN A 711 -46.68 -29.30 17.85
N PRO A 712 -46.61 -30.52 18.44
CA PRO A 712 -47.81 -31.24 18.90
C PRO A 712 -48.65 -30.47 19.93
N ARG A 713 -48.03 -29.56 20.70
CA ARG A 713 -48.72 -28.75 21.70
C ARG A 713 -49.61 -27.66 21.09
N ALA A 714 -49.28 -27.12 19.92
CA ALA A 714 -50.04 -26.02 19.32
C ALA A 714 -51.43 -26.49 18.83
N ARG A 715 -51.47 -27.63 18.11
CA ARG A 715 -52.70 -28.19 17.52
C ARG A 715 -53.76 -28.56 18.55
N LEU A 716 -53.38 -28.84 19.80
CA LEU A 716 -54.30 -29.16 20.90
C LEU A 716 -55.08 -27.95 21.43
N LEU A 717 -54.53 -26.72 21.33
CA LEU A 717 -55.23 -25.51 21.76
C LEU A 717 -56.30 -25.07 20.76
N GLU A 718 -56.01 -25.19 19.46
CA GLU A 718 -56.82 -24.64 18.36
C GLU A 718 -58.25 -25.25 18.34
N GLY A 719 -58.35 -26.59 18.34
CA GLY A 719 -59.63 -27.32 18.39
C GLY A 719 -60.38 -27.26 19.74
N HIS A 720 -59.90 -26.46 20.70
CA HIS A 720 -60.65 -26.12 21.92
C HIS A 720 -61.39 -24.77 21.76
N LEU A 721 -60.84 -23.85 20.95
CA LEU A 721 -61.41 -22.51 20.73
C LEU A 721 -62.59 -22.54 19.75
N GLU A 722 -62.53 -23.37 18.70
CA GLU A 722 -63.59 -23.46 17.69
C GLU A 722 -64.94 -23.86 18.28
N ARG A 723 -64.96 -24.91 19.12
CA ARG A 723 -66.17 -25.42 19.79
C ARG A 723 -66.88 -24.40 20.69
N GLN A 724 -66.15 -23.48 21.31
CA GLN A 724 -66.76 -22.40 22.10
C GLN A 724 -67.44 -21.34 21.23
N ASN A 725 -66.97 -21.16 19.99
CA ASN A 725 -67.44 -20.11 19.10
C ASN A 725 -68.74 -20.51 18.36
N GLU A 726 -68.95 -21.79 18.07
CA GLU A 726 -70.19 -22.32 17.49
C GLU A 726 -71.39 -22.19 18.43
N ALA A 727 -71.23 -22.62 19.70
CA ALA A 727 -72.29 -22.53 20.72
C ALA A 727 -72.78 -21.09 20.93
N MET A 728 -71.88 -20.11 20.86
CA MET A 728 -72.18 -18.69 21.01
C MET A 728 -72.99 -18.12 19.82
N ASN A 729 -72.79 -18.62 18.61
CA ASN A 729 -73.56 -18.16 17.44
C ASN A 729 -75.02 -18.66 17.48
N HIS A 730 -75.25 -19.88 17.95
CA HIS A 730 -76.60 -20.47 17.98
C HIS A 730 -77.53 -19.76 18.96
N ALA A 731 -77.00 -19.25 20.07
CA ALA A 731 -77.76 -18.51 21.08
C ALA A 731 -78.08 -17.05 20.70
N MET A 732 -77.52 -16.50 19.61
CA MET A 732 -77.54 -15.05 19.32
C MET A 732 -78.35 -14.65 18.08
N PHE A 733 -78.80 -15.61 17.25
CA PHE A 733 -79.39 -15.32 15.93
C PHE A 733 -80.56 -16.26 15.54
N GLY A 734 -81.20 -16.93 16.50
CA GLY A 734 -82.28 -17.88 16.24
C GLY A 734 -83.66 -17.36 16.67
N ASP A 735 -84.39 -16.72 15.76
CA ASP A 735 -85.81 -16.37 15.91
C ASP A 735 -86.62 -16.95 14.74
N ASP A 736 -87.51 -17.90 15.02
CA ASP A 736 -88.58 -18.33 14.11
C ASP A 736 -89.85 -18.56 14.96
N GLU A 737 -90.78 -17.61 14.91
CA GLU A 737 -91.96 -17.61 15.78
C GLU A 737 -92.98 -18.67 15.34
N SER A 738 -93.00 -19.78 16.07
CA SER A 738 -94.22 -20.55 16.29
C SER A 738 -94.73 -20.32 17.73
N VAL A 739 -96.05 -20.21 17.87
CA VAL A 739 -96.71 -19.68 19.07
C VAL A 739 -96.53 -20.57 20.31
N GLY A 740 -96.01 -20.00 21.42
CA GLY A 740 -96.36 -20.45 22.78
C GLY A 740 -95.27 -20.40 23.86
N SER A 741 -95.31 -19.36 24.71
CA SER A 741 -94.74 -19.28 26.09
C SER A 741 -93.27 -19.72 26.31
N MET A 742 -92.35 -18.92 26.86
CA MET A 742 -92.38 -18.37 28.22
C MET A 742 -91.24 -17.36 28.44
N THR A 743 -91.62 -16.17 28.90
CA THR A 743 -90.93 -15.31 29.88
C THR A 743 -89.61 -15.77 30.54
N SER A 744 -88.60 -14.89 30.44
CA SER A 744 -87.64 -14.47 31.49
C SER A 744 -86.71 -15.49 32.19
N VAL A 745 -85.40 -15.33 32.00
CA VAL A 745 -84.32 -15.73 32.94
C VAL A 745 -83.28 -14.58 33.01
N PRO A 746 -82.69 -14.22 34.19
CA PRO A 746 -82.48 -12.79 34.50
C PRO A 746 -81.03 -12.26 34.63
N ASP A 747 -80.84 -11.02 34.18
CA ASP A 747 -79.99 -9.88 34.62
C ASP A 747 -78.58 -10.02 35.26
N ASN A 748 -78.12 -11.17 35.76
CA ASN A 748 -76.81 -11.25 36.43
C ASN A 748 -75.64 -11.66 35.53
N GLU A 749 -75.88 -12.25 34.35
CA GLU A 749 -74.79 -12.51 33.39
C GLU A 749 -74.42 -11.30 32.53
N ALA A 750 -75.34 -10.32 32.38
CA ALA A 750 -75.13 -9.14 31.55
C ALA A 750 -73.86 -8.34 31.94
N GLY A 751 -73.49 -8.31 33.22
CA GLY A 751 -72.25 -7.71 33.70
C GLY A 751 -70.99 -8.48 33.27
N VAL A 752 -71.01 -9.82 33.34
CA VAL A 752 -69.88 -10.68 32.96
C VAL A 752 -69.72 -10.72 31.44
N VAL A 753 -70.83 -10.81 30.71
CA VAL A 753 -70.87 -10.70 29.25
C VAL A 753 -70.38 -9.31 28.82
N SER A 754 -70.80 -8.24 29.49
CA SER A 754 -70.26 -6.89 29.24
C SER A 754 -68.76 -6.82 29.49
N MET A 755 -68.22 -7.34 30.59
CA MET A 755 -66.78 -7.36 30.85
C MET A 755 -66.00 -8.20 29.83
N ALA A 756 -66.50 -9.38 29.44
CA ALA A 756 -65.87 -10.22 28.43
C ALA A 756 -65.94 -9.58 27.04
N PHE A 757 -67.06 -8.93 26.69
CA PHE A 757 -67.23 -8.18 25.45
C PHE A 757 -66.30 -6.96 25.44
N HIS A 758 -66.21 -6.20 26.53
CA HIS A 758 -65.28 -5.09 26.68
C HIS A 758 -63.82 -5.53 26.69
N ALA A 759 -63.46 -6.69 27.24
CA ALA A 759 -62.10 -7.23 27.18
C ALA A 759 -61.75 -7.71 25.77
N LYS A 760 -62.67 -8.40 25.07
CA LYS A 760 -62.53 -8.81 23.67
C LYS A 760 -62.50 -7.59 22.73
N HIS A 761 -63.30 -6.55 22.99
CA HIS A 761 -63.23 -5.28 22.28
C HIS A 761 -61.99 -4.46 22.67
N ALA A 762 -61.48 -4.52 23.89
CA ALA A 762 -60.25 -3.85 24.29
C ALA A 762 -59.04 -4.53 23.66
N TYR A 763 -58.97 -5.86 23.64
CA TYR A 763 -57.94 -6.60 22.91
C TYR A 763 -58.05 -6.34 21.41
N LYS A 764 -59.24 -6.50 20.80
CA LYS A 764 -59.46 -6.16 19.39
C LYS A 764 -59.20 -4.68 19.11
N ARG A 765 -59.43 -3.75 20.03
CA ARG A 765 -59.14 -2.31 19.87
C ARG A 765 -57.66 -2.00 20.10
N LEU A 766 -56.94 -2.75 20.92
CA LEU A 766 -55.49 -2.61 21.11
C LEU A 766 -54.72 -3.26 19.96
N GLU A 767 -55.26 -4.34 19.40
CA GLU A 767 -54.83 -4.98 18.15
C GLU A 767 -55.20 -4.12 16.93
N ARG A 768 -56.41 -3.54 16.90
CA ARG A 768 -56.81 -2.55 15.89
C ARG A 768 -56.08 -1.23 16.06
N LEU A 769 -55.68 -0.80 17.27
CA LEU A 769 -54.78 0.35 17.49
C LEU A 769 -53.32 0.02 17.17
N ARG A 770 -52.87 -1.24 17.30
CA ARG A 770 -51.58 -1.70 16.76
C ARG A 770 -51.59 -1.77 15.25
N GLN A 771 -52.69 -2.23 14.66
CA GLN A 771 -52.91 -2.19 13.21
C GLN A 771 -53.05 -0.76 12.74
N GLU A 772 -53.86 0.10 13.35
CA GLU A 772 -54.04 1.52 13.01
C GLU A 772 -52.77 2.34 13.27
N ALA A 773 -51.96 2.03 14.30
CA ALA A 773 -50.62 2.61 14.44
C ALA A 773 -49.67 2.11 13.33
N GLY A 774 -49.70 0.81 13.02
CA GLY A 774 -48.95 0.22 11.90
C GLY A 774 -49.45 0.66 10.52
N SER A 775 -50.71 1.05 10.39
CA SER A 775 -51.41 1.40 9.14
C SER A 775 -51.46 2.91 8.92
N SER A 776 -51.47 3.70 10.00
CA SER A 776 -51.10 5.13 9.96
C SER A 776 -49.60 5.32 9.78
N MET A 777 -48.76 4.31 10.04
CA MET A 777 -47.39 4.24 9.54
C MET A 777 -47.30 3.64 8.13
N ALA A 778 -48.30 2.88 7.68
CA ALA A 778 -48.46 2.48 6.29
C ALA A 778 -49.13 3.60 5.46
N ALA A 779 -48.41 4.72 5.32
CA ALA A 779 -48.49 5.45 4.06
C ALA A 779 -48.36 4.43 2.91
N PRO A 780 -49.22 4.50 1.88
CA PRO A 780 -49.52 3.37 1.00
C PRO A 780 -48.24 2.73 0.49
N MET A 781 -48.11 1.41 0.71
CA MET A 781 -46.97 0.61 0.24
C MET A 781 -46.83 0.74 -1.28
N ARG A 782 -46.02 1.71 -1.72
CA ARG A 782 -45.55 1.77 -3.10
C ARG A 782 -44.50 0.68 -3.24
N ASN A 783 -44.72 -0.23 -4.20
CA ASN A 783 -43.73 -1.26 -4.57
C ASN A 783 -42.37 -0.69 -5.04
N ASN A 784 -42.26 0.64 -5.16
CA ASN A 784 -41.13 1.37 -5.70
C ASN A 784 -40.24 2.02 -4.61
N ASP A 785 -40.52 1.80 -3.32
CA ASP A 785 -39.71 2.38 -2.23
C ASP A 785 -38.48 1.51 -1.92
N ALA A 786 -37.27 2.08 -2.00
CA ALA A 786 -36.03 1.36 -1.71
C ALA A 786 -36.00 0.89 -0.25
N GLU A 787 -35.58 -0.36 -0.01
CA GLU A 787 -35.62 -0.92 1.35
C GLU A 787 -34.61 -0.23 2.29
N SER A 788 -33.47 0.23 1.76
CA SER A 788 -32.52 1.08 2.49
C SER A 788 -33.18 2.38 2.95
N MET A 789 -33.93 3.06 2.07
CA MET A 789 -34.66 4.29 2.40
C MET A 789 -35.77 4.03 3.42
N ARG A 790 -36.53 2.94 3.27
CA ARG A 790 -37.55 2.53 4.27
C ARG A 790 -36.94 2.29 5.66
N ARG A 791 -35.79 1.60 5.74
CA ARG A 791 -35.06 1.38 7.00
C ARG A 791 -34.50 2.68 7.58
N ALA A 792 -34.00 3.59 6.74
CA ALA A 792 -33.47 4.89 7.16
C ALA A 792 -34.57 5.84 7.68
N LEU A 793 -35.73 5.89 7.03
CA LEU A 793 -36.90 6.62 7.49
C LEU A 793 -37.46 6.02 8.79
N ALA A 794 -37.50 4.69 8.92
CA ALA A 794 -37.89 4.03 10.17
C ALA A 794 -36.88 4.20 11.33
N TYR A 795 -35.64 4.61 11.03
CA TYR A 795 -34.65 5.05 12.02
C TYR A 795 -34.87 6.53 12.38
N ALA A 796 -34.99 7.41 11.37
CA ALA A 796 -35.24 8.84 11.57
C ALA A 796 -36.55 9.12 12.33
N PHE A 797 -37.61 8.34 12.11
CA PHE A 797 -38.84 8.44 12.90
C PHE A 797 -38.62 8.21 14.41
N ARG A 798 -37.66 7.35 14.79
CA ARG A 798 -37.36 7.05 16.20
C ARG A 798 -36.44 8.10 16.85
N SER A 799 -35.71 8.88 16.06
CA SER A 799 -34.80 9.93 16.56
C SER A 799 -35.38 11.35 16.43
N MET A 800 -36.33 11.58 15.52
CA MET A 800 -36.98 12.88 15.34
C MET A 800 -38.16 13.06 16.32
N SER A 801 -38.11 14.15 17.09
CA SER A 801 -39.20 14.56 17.99
C SER A 801 -40.34 15.31 17.31
N ASP A 802 -40.13 15.86 16.10
CA ASP A 802 -41.12 16.67 15.38
C ASP A 802 -41.76 15.91 14.20
N LEU A 803 -43.01 15.49 14.39
CA LEU A 803 -43.79 14.74 13.41
C LEU A 803 -44.06 15.52 12.09
N PRO A 804 -44.39 16.84 12.10
CA PRO A 804 -44.51 17.63 10.88
C PRO A 804 -43.23 17.67 10.02
N THR A 805 -42.05 17.84 10.63
CA THR A 805 -40.77 17.83 9.92
C THR A 805 -40.46 16.44 9.39
N PHE A 806 -40.74 15.37 10.15
CA PHE A 806 -40.63 14.00 9.65
C PHE A 806 -41.53 13.76 8.44
N LYS A 807 -42.81 14.16 8.47
CA LYS A 807 -43.74 14.01 7.32
C LYS A 807 -43.25 14.73 6.06
N LYS A 808 -42.64 15.92 6.19
CA LYS A 808 -42.03 16.63 5.05
C LYS A 808 -40.83 15.87 4.47
N LEU A 809 -40.01 15.26 5.33
CA LEU A 809 -38.87 14.44 4.92
C LEU A 809 -39.30 13.10 4.28
N ASP A 810 -40.28 12.40 4.86
CA ASP A 810 -40.83 11.14 4.35
C ASP A 810 -41.46 11.33 2.97
N ASN A 811 -42.28 12.37 2.78
CA ASN A 811 -42.84 12.74 1.47
C ASN A 811 -41.76 13.10 0.46
N ALA A 812 -40.75 13.89 0.85
CA ALA A 812 -39.66 14.27 -0.04
C ALA A 812 -38.84 13.04 -0.46
N ALA A 813 -38.44 12.19 0.49
CA ALA A 813 -37.67 10.99 0.24
C ALA A 813 -38.39 9.99 -0.68
N ARG A 814 -39.70 9.76 -0.46
CA ARG A 814 -40.52 8.85 -1.28
C ARG A 814 -40.96 9.43 -2.63
N SER A 815 -40.76 10.72 -2.88
CA SER A 815 -40.97 11.32 -4.20
C SER A 815 -39.85 10.98 -5.19
N LEU A 816 -38.66 10.65 -4.69
CA LEU A 816 -37.48 10.31 -5.49
C LEU A 816 -37.60 8.90 -6.11
N SER A 817 -36.93 8.68 -7.25
CA SER A 817 -36.91 7.35 -7.89
C SER A 817 -36.16 6.31 -7.03
N TYR A 818 -36.41 5.02 -7.27
CA TYR A 818 -35.84 3.93 -6.50
C TYR A 818 -34.30 4.00 -6.40
N GLU A 819 -33.64 4.32 -7.50
CA GLU A 819 -32.18 4.42 -7.61
C GLU A 819 -31.64 5.57 -6.74
N VAL A 820 -32.32 6.72 -6.77
CA VAL A 820 -31.96 7.89 -5.94
C VAL A 820 -32.24 7.62 -4.47
N GLN A 821 -33.37 6.98 -4.15
CA GLN A 821 -33.69 6.56 -2.79
C GLN A 821 -32.59 5.63 -2.23
N GLU A 822 -32.12 4.66 -3.02
CA GLU A 822 -31.04 3.77 -2.58
C GLU A 822 -29.75 4.55 -2.28
N GLN A 823 -29.37 5.48 -3.16
CA GLN A 823 -28.12 6.23 -3.02
C GLN A 823 -28.16 7.35 -1.97
N LEU A 824 -29.33 7.83 -1.55
CA LEU A 824 -29.48 8.88 -0.55
C LEU A 824 -29.95 8.39 0.83
N ALA A 825 -30.33 7.11 0.99
CA ALA A 825 -30.84 6.55 2.25
C ALA A 825 -29.92 6.84 3.46
N ASP A 826 -28.60 6.73 3.29
CA ASP A 826 -27.62 6.99 4.37
C ASP A 826 -27.73 8.42 4.93
N LEU A 827 -28.09 9.41 4.11
CA LEU A 827 -28.15 10.82 4.50
C LEU A 827 -29.28 11.13 5.48
N VAL A 828 -30.35 10.34 5.46
CA VAL A 828 -31.55 10.56 6.28
C VAL A 828 -31.26 10.42 7.78
N ALA A 829 -30.17 9.75 8.14
CA ALA A 829 -29.74 9.59 9.54
C ALA A 829 -29.22 10.88 10.21
N ALA A 830 -28.87 11.95 9.48
CA ALA A 830 -28.41 13.20 10.10
C ALA A 830 -29.14 14.45 9.55
N PRO A 831 -29.43 15.48 10.37
CA PRO A 831 -30.18 16.67 9.95
C PRO A 831 -29.63 17.41 8.73
N VAL A 832 -28.31 17.40 8.51
CA VAL A 832 -27.68 18.03 7.34
C VAL A 832 -28.01 17.26 6.07
N GLY A 833 -27.96 15.93 6.13
CA GLY A 833 -28.33 15.05 5.02
C GLY A 833 -29.83 15.07 4.72
N GLN A 834 -30.68 15.16 5.74
CA GLN A 834 -32.14 15.35 5.60
C GLN A 834 -32.48 16.62 4.81
N LYS A 835 -31.78 17.73 5.04
CA LYS A 835 -31.93 18.97 4.26
C LYS A 835 -31.55 18.77 2.79
N LEU A 836 -30.48 18.03 2.50
CA LEU A 836 -30.05 17.74 1.13
C LEU A 836 -31.05 16.83 0.39
N VAL A 837 -31.54 15.76 1.02
CA VAL A 837 -32.60 14.90 0.46
C VAL A 837 -33.85 15.72 0.09
N LYS A 838 -34.26 16.61 0.98
CA LYS A 838 -35.38 17.52 0.73
C LYS A 838 -35.11 18.50 -0.41
N ALA A 839 -33.90 19.09 -0.49
CA ALA A 839 -33.52 19.99 -1.57
C ALA A 839 -33.44 19.31 -2.95
N ILE A 840 -33.03 18.03 -3.02
CA ILE A 840 -33.00 17.23 -4.25
C ILE A 840 -34.45 16.95 -4.72
N ALA A 841 -35.33 16.54 -3.81
CA ALA A 841 -36.74 16.31 -4.12
C ALA A 841 -37.46 17.60 -4.57
N GLU A 842 -37.24 18.73 -3.87
CA GLU A 842 -37.81 20.02 -4.23
C GLU A 842 -37.25 20.57 -5.55
N GLY A 843 -36.00 20.23 -5.91
CA GLY A 843 -35.42 20.60 -7.20
C GLY A 843 -35.98 19.81 -8.39
N ALA A 844 -36.25 18.51 -8.21
CA ALA A 844 -36.77 17.64 -9.27
C ALA A 844 -38.29 17.69 -9.44
N TYR A 845 -39.04 17.83 -8.35
CA TYR A 845 -40.50 17.73 -8.34
C TYR A 845 -41.22 19.01 -7.84
N GLY A 846 -40.47 20.09 -7.59
CA GLY A 846 -41.04 21.42 -7.34
C GLY A 846 -41.51 22.13 -8.61
N ALA A 847 -42.16 23.27 -8.46
CA ALA A 847 -42.72 24.07 -9.57
C ALA A 847 -41.67 24.88 -10.38
N GLY A 848 -40.42 24.42 -10.43
CA GLY A 848 -39.34 25.11 -11.15
C GLY A 848 -39.37 24.84 -12.66
N ARG A 849 -38.93 25.81 -13.47
CA ARG A 849 -38.79 25.64 -14.95
C ARG A 849 -37.95 24.41 -15.31
N ASP A 850 -36.91 24.16 -14.53
CA ASP A 850 -35.91 23.14 -14.81
C ASP A 850 -36.24 21.80 -14.14
N ALA A 851 -37.35 21.70 -13.40
CA ALA A 851 -37.72 20.52 -12.61
C ALA A 851 -37.70 19.24 -13.46
N ARG A 852 -38.31 19.27 -14.65
CA ARG A 852 -38.32 18.14 -15.59
C ARG A 852 -36.95 17.79 -16.16
N ALA A 853 -36.06 18.78 -16.31
CA ALA A 853 -34.69 18.55 -16.77
C ALA A 853 -33.81 17.98 -15.64
N ILE A 854 -34.04 18.40 -14.40
CA ILE A 854 -33.41 17.89 -13.18
C ILE A 854 -33.88 16.46 -12.90
N GLU A 855 -35.18 16.17 -13.03
CA GLU A 855 -35.78 14.83 -12.96
C GLU A 855 -35.09 13.86 -13.92
N GLN A 856 -34.89 14.26 -15.18
CA GLN A 856 -34.16 13.46 -16.18
C GLN A 856 -32.69 13.22 -15.83
N MET A 857 -32.06 14.06 -15.00
CA MET A 857 -30.68 13.88 -14.54
C MET A 857 -30.56 13.17 -13.17
N LEU A 858 -31.66 12.89 -12.48
CA LEU A 858 -31.63 12.17 -11.21
C LEU A 858 -30.95 10.78 -11.30
N PRO A 859 -31.15 9.95 -12.35
CA PRO A 859 -30.44 8.68 -12.50
C PRO A 859 -28.93 8.86 -12.72
N GLU A 860 -28.52 9.93 -13.41
CA GLU A 860 -27.11 10.26 -13.60
C GLU A 860 -26.47 10.73 -12.28
N LEU A 861 -27.19 11.53 -11.48
CA LEU A 861 -26.76 11.90 -10.13
C LEU A 861 -26.60 10.66 -9.22
N ALA A 862 -27.56 9.73 -9.23
CA ALA A 862 -27.47 8.48 -8.47
C ALA A 862 -26.24 7.67 -8.92
N THR A 863 -25.99 7.57 -10.22
CA THR A 863 -24.82 6.89 -10.79
C THR A 863 -23.50 7.56 -10.38
N ARG A 864 -23.44 8.90 -10.37
CA ARG A 864 -22.26 9.68 -9.92
C ARG A 864 -22.00 9.49 -8.42
N ILE A 865 -23.04 9.43 -7.58
CA ILE A 865 -22.92 9.14 -6.15
C ILE A 865 -22.43 7.70 -5.93
N ALA A 866 -23.02 6.74 -6.62
CA ALA A 866 -22.66 5.31 -6.52
C ALA A 866 -21.20 5.04 -6.89
N ASN A 867 -20.67 5.76 -7.89
CA ASN A 867 -19.31 5.59 -8.41
C ASN A 867 -18.26 6.52 -7.75
N HIS A 868 -18.63 7.37 -6.78
CA HIS A 868 -17.67 8.28 -6.15
C HIS A 868 -16.75 7.52 -5.17
N PRO A 869 -15.41 7.50 -5.38
CA PRO A 869 -14.51 6.58 -4.66
C PRO A 869 -14.49 6.82 -3.15
N GLU A 870 -14.51 8.08 -2.71
CA GLU A 870 -14.53 8.43 -1.29
C GLU A 870 -15.87 8.05 -0.60
N ILE A 871 -16.98 8.08 -1.33
CA ILE A 871 -18.30 7.65 -0.84
C ILE A 871 -18.32 6.13 -0.69
N GLN A 872 -17.77 5.40 -1.67
CA GLN A 872 -17.60 3.94 -1.59
C GLN A 872 -16.70 3.55 -0.40
N GLN A 873 -15.56 4.22 -0.21
CA GLN A 873 -14.65 3.97 0.92
C GLN A 873 -15.33 4.21 2.28
N LEU A 874 -16.06 5.31 2.44
CA LEU A 874 -16.78 5.60 3.70
C LEU A 874 -17.91 4.60 3.97
N ARG A 875 -18.66 4.19 2.95
CA ARG A 875 -19.69 3.14 3.05
C ARG A 875 -19.09 1.78 3.42
N GLU A 876 -17.95 1.43 2.83
CA GLU A 876 -17.24 0.18 3.12
C GLU A 876 -16.60 0.20 4.52
N GLN A 877 -16.07 1.35 4.96
CA GLN A 877 -15.61 1.55 6.33
C GLN A 877 -16.74 1.37 7.35
N ALA A 878 -17.93 1.94 7.09
CA ALA A 878 -19.11 1.77 7.94
C ALA A 878 -19.60 0.31 8.01
N LYS A 879 -19.53 -0.43 6.89
CA LYS A 879 -19.86 -1.87 6.84
C LYS A 879 -18.87 -2.72 7.65
N ARG A 880 -17.57 -2.42 7.59
CA ARG A 880 -16.52 -3.17 8.32
C ARG A 880 -16.47 -2.84 9.81
N TYR A 881 -16.70 -1.58 10.17
CA TYR A 881 -16.54 -1.07 11.54
C TYR A 881 -17.74 -0.20 11.97
N PRO A 882 -18.96 -0.76 12.07
CA PRO A 882 -20.18 0.00 12.34
C PRO A 882 -20.17 0.72 13.69
N SER A 883 -19.39 0.26 14.66
CA SER A 883 -19.15 0.94 15.94
C SER A 883 -18.30 2.20 15.82
N SER A 884 -17.40 2.28 14.83
CA SER A 884 -16.52 3.44 14.60
C SER A 884 -17.21 4.54 13.80
N LEU A 885 -18.10 4.15 12.88
CA LEU A 885 -18.78 5.05 11.95
C LEU A 885 -20.31 4.77 11.93
N PRO A 886 -21.02 5.07 13.04
CA PRO A 886 -22.47 4.90 13.12
C PRO A 886 -23.22 5.78 12.11
N PRO A 887 -24.51 5.48 11.81
CA PRO A 887 -25.26 6.11 10.72
C PRO A 887 -25.22 7.64 10.68
N GLU A 888 -25.36 8.32 11.83
CA GLU A 888 -25.31 9.78 11.91
C GLU A 888 -23.93 10.36 11.51
N LYS A 889 -22.84 9.69 11.92
CA LYS A 889 -21.46 10.08 11.54
C LYS A 889 -21.17 9.78 10.08
N LEU A 890 -21.71 8.68 9.54
CA LEU A 890 -21.62 8.37 8.11
C LEU A 890 -22.35 9.46 7.29
N ALA A 891 -23.61 9.76 7.63
CA ALA A 891 -24.41 10.79 6.98
C ALA A 891 -23.72 12.17 6.99
N ALA A 892 -23.16 12.57 8.15
CA ALA A 892 -22.42 13.82 8.29
C ALA A 892 -21.15 13.89 7.41
N LYS A 893 -20.47 12.76 7.18
CA LYS A 893 -19.32 12.69 6.25
C LYS A 893 -19.72 12.60 4.77
N LEU A 894 -20.84 11.93 4.45
CA LEU A 894 -21.31 11.77 3.06
C LEU A 894 -21.95 13.06 2.51
N THR A 895 -22.65 13.83 3.34
CA THR A 895 -23.35 15.06 2.91
C THR A 895 -22.43 16.05 2.15
N PRO A 896 -21.24 16.44 2.65
CA PRO A 896 -20.37 17.37 1.93
C PRO A 896 -19.76 16.81 0.63
N LEU A 897 -19.79 15.49 0.41
CA LEU A 897 -19.34 14.85 -0.84
C LEU A 897 -20.46 14.79 -1.89
N ILE A 898 -21.72 14.66 -1.44
CA ILE A 898 -22.89 14.58 -2.34
C ILE A 898 -23.38 15.97 -2.75
N GLN A 899 -23.28 16.98 -1.87
CA GLN A 899 -23.73 18.35 -2.14
C GLN A 899 -23.13 18.95 -3.45
N PRO A 900 -21.81 18.89 -3.72
CA PRO A 900 -21.24 19.43 -4.97
C PRO A 900 -21.68 18.68 -6.22
N LEU A 901 -21.96 17.37 -6.12
CA LEU A 901 -22.47 16.56 -7.23
C LEU A 901 -23.88 17.04 -7.61
N TRP A 902 -24.74 17.28 -6.62
CA TRP A 902 -26.07 17.84 -6.80
C TRP A 902 -26.04 19.25 -7.40
N ASP A 903 -25.24 20.15 -6.82
CA ASP A 903 -25.14 21.54 -7.31
C ASP A 903 -24.62 21.58 -8.76
N GLY A 904 -23.67 20.71 -9.12
CA GLY A 904 -23.20 20.54 -10.49
C GLY A 904 -24.28 20.01 -11.44
N THR A 905 -25.07 19.01 -11.02
CA THR A 905 -26.19 18.48 -11.82
C THR A 905 -27.25 19.56 -12.07
N ARG A 906 -27.64 20.31 -11.03
CA ARG A 906 -28.61 21.41 -11.14
C ARG A 906 -28.13 22.51 -12.09
N ALA A 907 -26.83 22.81 -12.12
CA ALA A 907 -26.26 23.87 -12.96
C ALA A 907 -26.28 23.59 -14.47
N VAL A 908 -26.33 22.31 -14.88
CA VAL A 908 -26.29 21.93 -16.31
C VAL A 908 -27.56 21.25 -16.84
N ALA A 909 -28.49 20.85 -15.95
CA ALA A 909 -29.78 20.29 -16.34
C ALA A 909 -30.51 21.03 -17.48
N PRO A 910 -30.67 22.37 -17.47
CA PRO A 910 -31.36 23.09 -18.55
C PRO A 910 -30.60 23.15 -19.90
N MET A 911 -29.34 22.69 -19.97
CA MET A 911 -28.51 22.86 -21.18
C MET A 911 -28.71 21.75 -22.24
N PRO A 912 -28.47 22.06 -23.54
CA PRO A 912 -28.39 21.06 -24.61
C PRO A 912 -27.34 19.99 -24.32
N GLY A 913 -27.62 18.73 -24.65
CA GLY A 913 -26.76 17.58 -24.28
C GLY A 913 -25.29 17.70 -24.69
N GLN A 914 -25.01 18.21 -25.90
CA GLN A 914 -23.64 18.45 -26.39
C GLN A 914 -22.87 19.45 -25.50
N LEU A 915 -23.53 20.54 -25.11
CA LEU A 915 -22.92 21.54 -24.22
C LEU A 915 -22.77 21.00 -22.80
N ARG A 916 -23.76 20.23 -22.33
CA ARG A 916 -23.72 19.53 -21.04
C ARG A 916 -22.47 18.65 -20.92
N GLN A 917 -22.23 17.82 -21.94
CA GLN A 917 -21.07 16.95 -22.04
C GLN A 917 -19.76 17.75 -22.19
N ALA A 918 -19.76 18.84 -22.95
CA ALA A 918 -18.59 19.70 -23.12
C ALA A 918 -18.16 20.39 -21.82
N LEU A 919 -19.10 20.77 -20.96
CA LEU A 919 -18.86 21.44 -19.67
C LEU A 919 -18.67 20.47 -18.49
N GLN A 920 -18.92 19.17 -18.65
CA GLN A 920 -19.00 18.21 -17.55
C GLN A 920 -17.74 18.17 -16.66
N ASP A 921 -16.56 18.33 -17.26
CA ASP A 921 -15.27 18.40 -16.55
C ASP A 921 -15.17 19.59 -15.60
N LEU A 922 -15.79 20.72 -15.95
CA LEU A 922 -15.71 21.98 -15.18
C LEU A 922 -16.48 21.91 -13.86
N LEU A 923 -17.53 21.08 -13.81
CA LEU A 923 -18.52 21.04 -12.72
C LEU A 923 -17.98 20.54 -11.38
N VAL A 924 -16.72 20.11 -11.35
CA VAL A 924 -15.99 19.73 -10.13
C VAL A 924 -15.63 20.97 -9.29
N THR A 925 -15.26 22.07 -9.95
CA THR A 925 -14.90 23.34 -9.30
C THR A 925 -16.12 24.24 -9.07
N ALA A 926 -16.01 25.20 -8.14
CA ALA A 926 -17.08 26.17 -7.90
C ALA A 926 -17.22 27.15 -9.08
N GLU A 927 -16.09 27.57 -9.62
CA GLU A 927 -15.92 28.49 -10.74
C GLU A 927 -16.55 27.90 -12.01
N GLY A 928 -16.29 26.62 -12.31
CA GLY A 928 -16.88 25.93 -13.44
C GLY A 928 -18.41 25.73 -13.32
N ARG A 929 -18.93 25.46 -12.11
CA ARG A 929 -20.38 25.43 -11.85
C ARG A 929 -21.02 26.82 -12.00
N GLN A 930 -20.33 27.87 -11.57
CA GLN A 930 -20.79 29.25 -11.74
C GLN A 930 -20.85 29.64 -13.22
N LEU A 931 -19.79 29.35 -13.99
CA LEU A 931 -19.74 29.58 -15.43
C LEU A 931 -20.89 28.89 -16.17
N ALA A 932 -21.19 27.63 -15.83
CA ALA A 932 -22.34 26.94 -16.39
C ALA A 932 -23.65 27.70 -16.09
N SER A 933 -23.89 28.10 -14.83
CA SER A 933 -25.07 28.89 -14.48
C SER A 933 -25.13 30.26 -15.19
N GLU A 934 -23.98 30.88 -15.51
CA GLU A 934 -23.92 32.14 -16.26
C GLU A 934 -24.26 31.95 -17.74
N ILE A 935 -23.75 30.90 -18.40
CA ILE A 935 -24.08 30.55 -19.79
C ILE A 935 -25.58 30.29 -19.93
N ASP A 936 -26.16 29.49 -19.03
CA ASP A 936 -27.59 29.21 -19.02
C ASP A 936 -28.43 30.48 -18.81
N ARG A 937 -28.10 31.27 -17.78
CA ARG A 937 -28.80 32.52 -17.45
C ARG A 937 -28.75 33.55 -18.59
N ALA A 938 -27.66 33.58 -19.36
CA ALA A 938 -27.54 34.42 -20.54
C ALA A 938 -28.41 33.93 -21.71
N ALA A 939 -28.37 32.63 -22.04
CA ALA A 939 -29.18 32.05 -23.12
C ALA A 939 -30.70 32.03 -22.81
N HIS A 940 -31.08 32.08 -21.53
CA HIS A 940 -32.46 32.10 -21.03
C HIS A 940 -32.88 33.45 -20.43
N SER A 941 -32.06 34.50 -20.56
CA SER A 941 -32.39 35.87 -20.17
C SER A 941 -33.55 36.41 -21.00
N HIS A 942 -34.70 36.67 -20.36
CA HIS A 942 -35.84 37.34 -20.99
C HIS A 942 -35.51 38.75 -21.52
N ARG A 943 -34.50 39.42 -20.96
CA ARG A 943 -34.07 40.75 -21.43
C ARG A 943 -33.29 40.70 -22.76
N ALA A 944 -32.76 39.55 -23.14
CA ALA A 944 -31.90 39.44 -24.31
C ALA A 944 -32.66 39.35 -25.65
N GLY A 945 -33.99 39.17 -25.65
CA GLY A 945 -34.81 39.22 -26.88
C GLY A 945 -34.25 38.38 -28.03
N ASP A 946 -33.84 39.06 -29.12
CA ASP A 946 -33.20 38.41 -30.27
C ASP A 946 -31.73 38.00 -30.01
N GLU A 947 -30.96 38.72 -29.19
CA GLU A 947 -29.64 38.23 -28.72
C GLU A 947 -29.80 36.92 -27.93
N GLY A 948 -30.85 36.80 -27.12
CA GLY A 948 -31.14 35.59 -26.34
C GLY A 948 -31.44 34.39 -27.22
N LYS A 949 -32.21 34.60 -28.30
CA LYS A 949 -32.43 33.58 -29.34
C LYS A 949 -31.14 33.26 -30.10
N ALA A 950 -30.36 34.28 -30.50
CA ALA A 950 -29.11 34.10 -31.23
C ALA A 950 -28.09 33.30 -30.41
N LEU A 951 -27.88 33.68 -29.14
CA LEU A 951 -27.03 32.92 -28.19
C LEU A 951 -27.52 31.48 -28.03
N ARG A 952 -28.84 31.26 -27.91
CA ARG A 952 -29.39 29.89 -27.80
C ARG A 952 -29.16 29.07 -29.08
N GLY A 953 -29.21 29.71 -30.25
CA GLY A 953 -28.84 29.12 -31.54
C GLY A 953 -27.34 28.84 -31.68
N LEU A 954 -26.47 29.58 -30.99
CA LEU A 954 -25.02 29.36 -30.96
C LEU A 954 -24.55 28.42 -29.84
N LEU A 955 -25.40 27.95 -28.91
CA LEU A 955 -24.97 26.97 -27.89
C LEU A 955 -24.38 25.67 -28.48
N PRO A 956 -24.89 25.10 -29.59
CA PRO A 956 -24.23 23.98 -30.26
C PRO A 956 -22.88 24.36 -30.89
N VAL A 957 -22.74 25.61 -31.38
CA VAL A 957 -21.48 26.15 -31.91
C VAL A 957 -20.45 26.33 -30.79
N LEU A 958 -20.87 26.81 -29.61
CA LEU A 958 -20.04 26.86 -28.41
C LEU A 958 -19.59 25.46 -27.98
N ALA A 959 -20.50 24.49 -27.94
CA ALA A 959 -20.16 23.09 -27.61
C ALA A 959 -19.14 22.51 -28.61
N ALA A 960 -19.31 22.76 -29.91
CA ALA A 960 -18.35 22.38 -30.94
C ALA A 960 -16.99 23.11 -30.79
N LYS A 961 -16.99 24.41 -30.50
CA LYS A 961 -15.78 25.20 -30.22
C LYS A 961 -15.02 24.67 -29.00
N ILE A 962 -15.70 24.38 -27.89
CA ILE A 962 -15.09 23.77 -26.70
C ILE A 962 -14.54 22.38 -27.03
N GLY A 963 -15.26 21.58 -27.83
CA GLY A 963 -14.80 20.25 -28.25
C GLY A 963 -13.59 20.24 -29.19
N SER A 964 -13.41 21.31 -29.98
CA SER A 964 -12.37 21.43 -31.02
C SER A 964 -11.22 22.38 -30.66
N ASP A 965 -11.34 23.21 -29.62
CA ASP A 965 -10.26 24.13 -29.21
C ASP A 965 -9.00 23.33 -28.86
N PRO A 966 -7.85 23.59 -29.53
CA PRO A 966 -6.62 22.83 -29.31
C PRO A 966 -6.13 22.83 -27.87
N ARG A 967 -6.44 23.87 -27.07
CA ARG A 967 -6.10 23.96 -25.64
C ARG A 967 -6.95 22.98 -24.84
N VAL A 968 -8.26 22.93 -25.10
CA VAL A 968 -9.18 22.00 -24.42
C VAL A 968 -8.81 20.56 -24.73
N VAL A 969 -8.60 20.23 -26.02
CA VAL A 969 -8.19 18.89 -26.45
C VAL A 969 -6.84 18.52 -25.81
N ARG A 970 -5.84 19.41 -25.86
CA ARG A 970 -4.50 19.14 -25.33
C ARG A 970 -4.47 18.98 -23.81
N VAL A 971 -5.30 19.72 -23.06
CA VAL A 971 -5.41 19.55 -21.61
C VAL A 971 -6.16 18.25 -21.25
N ARG A 972 -7.23 17.90 -21.98
CA ARG A 972 -7.91 16.59 -21.83
C ARG A 972 -6.97 15.43 -22.14
N GLU A 973 -6.20 15.50 -23.23
CA GLU A 973 -5.14 14.53 -23.54
C GLU A 973 -4.03 14.50 -22.50
N PHE A 974 -3.66 15.65 -21.93
CA PHE A 974 -2.62 15.70 -20.90
C PHE A 974 -3.07 14.96 -19.64
N VAL A 975 -4.29 15.21 -19.17
CA VAL A 975 -4.84 14.57 -17.95
C VAL A 975 -5.16 13.09 -18.16
N SER A 976 -5.54 12.66 -19.37
CA SER A 976 -5.71 11.24 -19.69
C SER A 976 -4.38 10.48 -19.80
N ARG A 977 -3.30 11.13 -20.27
CA ARG A 977 -1.94 10.53 -20.34
C ARG A 977 -1.15 10.57 -19.02
N HIS A 978 -1.53 11.40 -18.05
CA HIS A 978 -0.79 11.59 -16.80
C HIS A 978 -1.59 11.17 -15.55
N THR A 979 -1.13 10.09 -14.91
CA THR A 979 -1.71 9.50 -13.70
C THR A 979 -1.15 10.06 -12.39
N PHE A 980 -0.91 11.38 -12.32
CA PHE A 980 -0.46 12.03 -11.08
C PHE A 980 -1.65 12.56 -10.27
N GLY A 981 -1.65 12.29 -8.96
CA GLY A 981 -2.70 12.71 -8.02
C GLY A 981 -3.95 11.82 -8.02
N SER A 982 -4.83 12.03 -7.04
CA SER A 982 -6.10 11.31 -6.95
C SER A 982 -7.03 11.63 -8.14
N PRO A 983 -8.04 10.80 -8.44
CA PRO A 983 -9.03 11.11 -9.47
C PRO A 983 -9.72 12.47 -9.25
N GLN A 984 -10.01 12.85 -8.00
CA GLN A 984 -10.53 14.19 -7.65
C GLN A 984 -9.50 15.29 -7.97
N GLN A 985 -8.24 15.16 -7.55
CA GLN A 985 -7.21 16.17 -7.84
C GLN A 985 -6.99 16.38 -9.36
N ARG A 986 -7.04 15.30 -10.14
CA ARG A 986 -6.97 15.39 -11.61
C ARG A 986 -8.17 16.11 -12.21
N ALA A 987 -9.37 15.83 -11.72
CA ALA A 987 -10.59 16.48 -12.20
C ALA A 987 -10.68 17.96 -11.77
N GLU A 988 -10.25 18.30 -10.56
CA GLU A 988 -10.12 19.69 -10.10
C GLU A 988 -9.06 20.45 -10.92
N SER A 989 -7.89 19.87 -11.17
CA SER A 989 -6.84 20.50 -11.98
C SER A 989 -7.27 20.69 -13.44
N LEU A 990 -7.97 19.70 -14.01
CA LEU A 990 -8.60 19.79 -15.33
C LEU A 990 -9.61 20.95 -15.38
N ALA A 991 -10.53 21.02 -14.42
CA ALA A 991 -11.53 22.07 -14.31
C ALA A 991 -10.91 23.47 -14.16
N GLN A 992 -9.93 23.63 -13.25
CA GLN A 992 -9.22 24.90 -13.04
C GLN A 992 -8.50 25.38 -14.31
N THR A 993 -7.93 24.46 -15.10
CA THR A 993 -7.23 24.78 -16.35
C THR A 993 -8.19 25.11 -17.49
N LEU A 994 -9.33 24.39 -17.58
CA LEU A 994 -10.29 24.57 -18.66
C LEU A 994 -11.27 25.74 -18.46
N THR A 995 -11.61 26.08 -17.21
CA THR A 995 -12.56 27.16 -16.90
C THR A 995 -12.24 28.50 -17.60
N PRO A 996 -11.01 29.05 -17.53
CA PRO A 996 -10.68 30.30 -18.23
C PRO A 996 -10.72 30.17 -19.77
N VAL A 997 -10.37 29.01 -20.32
CA VAL A 997 -10.45 28.76 -21.78
C VAL A 997 -11.91 28.77 -22.25
N VAL A 998 -12.81 28.15 -21.49
CA VAL A 998 -14.24 28.11 -21.82
C VAL A 998 -14.90 29.48 -21.58
N GLN A 999 -14.46 30.26 -20.59
CA GLN A 999 -14.84 31.67 -20.43
C GLN A 999 -14.47 32.51 -21.66
N GLU A 1000 -13.26 32.33 -22.20
CA GLU A 1000 -12.82 33.04 -23.42
C GLU A 1000 -13.65 32.64 -24.64
N LEU A 1001 -13.86 31.34 -24.88
CA LEU A 1001 -14.69 30.85 -25.98
C LEU A 1001 -16.14 31.33 -25.86
N TRP A 1002 -16.67 31.44 -24.64
CA TRP A 1002 -17.98 32.01 -24.39
C TRP A 1002 -18.04 33.50 -24.74
N ALA A 1003 -17.06 34.30 -24.29
CA ALA A 1003 -16.95 35.71 -24.65
C ALA A 1003 -16.79 35.93 -26.17
N GLN A 1004 -16.03 35.08 -26.86
CA GLN A 1004 -15.94 35.09 -28.33
C GLN A 1004 -17.28 34.77 -29.00
N THR A 1005 -18.06 33.83 -28.45
CA THR A 1005 -19.39 33.47 -28.97
C THR A 1005 -20.40 34.62 -28.77
N GLN A 1006 -20.33 35.31 -27.63
CA GLN A 1006 -21.09 36.55 -27.40
C GLN A 1006 -20.68 37.66 -28.40
N ALA A 1007 -19.38 37.81 -28.68
CA ALA A 1007 -18.87 38.78 -29.65
C ALA A 1007 -19.26 38.45 -31.12
N GLU A 1008 -19.47 37.17 -31.47
CA GLU A 1008 -20.00 36.79 -32.78
C GLU A 1008 -21.46 37.23 -32.98
N VAL A 1009 -22.31 37.13 -31.95
CA VAL A 1009 -23.67 37.72 -31.99
C VAL A 1009 -23.59 39.23 -32.21
N ALA A 1010 -22.72 39.92 -31.46
CA ALA A 1010 -22.53 41.37 -31.61
C ALA A 1010 -22.03 41.77 -33.02
N LYS A 1011 -21.16 40.96 -33.65
CA LYS A 1011 -20.66 41.21 -35.02
C LYS A 1011 -21.69 40.92 -36.10
N GLN A 1012 -22.53 39.89 -35.95
CA GLN A 1012 -23.62 39.66 -36.92
C GLN A 1012 -24.64 40.82 -36.92
N GLY A 1013 -24.78 41.55 -35.81
CA GLY A 1013 -25.53 42.81 -35.74
C GLY A 1013 -24.85 44.05 -36.36
N GLN A 1014 -23.62 43.96 -36.86
CA GLN A 1014 -22.81 45.14 -37.26
C GLN A 1014 -22.46 45.24 -38.76
N THR A 1015 -23.05 44.43 -39.65
CA THR A 1015 -22.86 44.62 -41.11
C THR A 1015 -23.59 45.88 -41.60
N PRO A 1016 -22.89 46.91 -42.13
CA PRO A 1016 -23.54 48.12 -42.63
C PRO A 1016 -23.63 48.07 -44.15
N ALA A 1017 -24.73 47.52 -44.67
CA ALA A 1017 -25.06 47.56 -46.09
C ALA A 1017 -26.47 48.15 -46.28
N ALA A 1018 -26.59 49.09 -47.22
CA ALA A 1018 -27.79 49.90 -47.37
C ALA A 1018 -29.01 49.11 -47.89
N SER A 1019 -30.16 49.48 -47.33
CA SER A 1019 -31.55 49.27 -47.76
C SER A 1019 -31.81 49.60 -49.25
N PRO A 1020 -33.02 49.40 -49.84
CA PRO A 1020 -34.31 49.09 -49.20
C PRO A 1020 -35.22 48.07 -49.95
N SER A 1021 -36.50 48.00 -49.52
CA SER A 1021 -37.68 47.40 -50.22
C SER A 1021 -37.70 45.86 -50.36
N ARG A 1022 -38.58 45.15 -49.64
CA ARG A 1022 -40.02 44.92 -49.93
C ARG A 1022 -40.27 44.17 -51.26
N GLN A 1023 -40.51 42.85 -51.20
CA GLN A 1023 -41.67 42.12 -51.78
C GLN A 1023 -41.40 40.62 -51.98
N ARG A 1024 -41.55 39.81 -50.92
CA ARG A 1024 -42.32 38.55 -50.90
C ARG A 1024 -42.41 38.00 -49.49
#